data_AF-A0AAW1V2Q4-F1
#
_entry.id   AF-A0AAW1V2Q4-F1
#
_cell.length_a   1.000
_cell.length_b   1.000
_cell.length_c   1.000
_cell.angle_alpha   90.00
_cell.angle_beta   90.00
_cell.angle_gamma   90.00
#
_symmetry.space_group_name_H-M   'P 1'
#
loop_
_entity.id
_entity.type
_entity.pdbx_description
1 polymer ?
#
loop_
_entity_poly.entity_id
_entity_poly.type
_entity_poly.pdbx_seq_one_letter_code
_entity_poly.pdbx_strand_id
1 'polypeptide(L)'
;MNETTELNIGEKLELICEFDGLPKPIVTWYKNDEPIFPSDHRPIITDNNGYKKALLKFNSTEEQDEGTYKCVGKNRLHSDSKQTALSFKNKKSSGVYIIIIVCLMIVLSIAIVIICWKDSRKRKLEFKLKELGLAYFEKGQIENLNSELGIEDQAELLPYDRKWEFPITNLKLGKQLGAGAFGVVCKGQAKGIKPEEEITTVAVKMVKRNAEDSCMRALVSELKIMAHLGKHLNVLNLLGACTKNVTKKELLVIVEYCKYGNIHNYLYRNRKDFINQIDPVTGNLDWNIGIEKLERTLSIASSKSCSQMKYAEHFYLRKDSNRSLLTNNDKRNDNLSCTGAQTDTAEVNMSPKVEDDTGDDYVVTSSAGSSIHLEWRTNYKPDYKGSVGPICTEDLIIWAFQVARGMEYLTSRKVLHGDLAARNILLTYDNVVKICDFGLAKNIYHNDQYKMKSNCPLPIKWMAIEAIRDRVFSTQSDVWAFGIVLWELFSLARMPYPGMQADERLYARLVEGYRMESPEYATQEIYKVMLDCWSLNPLDRPSFTELHQKIGCMLEEGIKKHYLDLNNPYLQINSENLQNCSEDYLSMLSSPDFSNLSSPNHYINELNRTPGYLSMNSVGLATPKKSEGDIFTFDNNRIERNKSNEGSPAELAPILETNAKSLEESEEVS
;
A
#
# COMPACT_ATOMS: atom_id res chain seq x y z
N MET A 1 -24.23 11.37 93.74
CA MET A 1 -23.61 10.59 92.66
C MET A 1 -24.70 10.38 91.61
N ASN A 2 -24.50 10.87 90.39
CA ASN A 2 -25.44 10.64 89.28
C ASN A 2 -25.19 9.24 88.73
N GLU A 3 -26.12 8.32 88.95
CA GLU A 3 -26.10 7.00 88.32
C GLU A 3 -26.38 7.18 86.82
N THR A 4 -25.62 6.50 85.96
CA THR A 4 -25.86 6.47 84.51
C THR A 4 -26.20 5.04 84.14
N THR A 5 -27.35 4.82 83.51
CA THR A 5 -27.84 3.51 83.08
C THR A 5 -27.67 3.39 81.58
N GLU A 6 -26.82 2.47 81.13
CA GLU A 6 -26.62 2.21 79.71
C GLU A 6 -27.52 1.06 79.22
N LEU A 7 -28.25 1.26 78.12
CA LEU A 7 -29.24 0.31 77.61
C LEU A 7 -29.07 0.02 76.11
N ASN A 8 -29.73 -1.05 75.63
CA ASN A 8 -29.95 -1.28 74.20
C ASN A 8 -31.35 -0.83 73.78
N ILE A 9 -31.49 -0.38 72.53
CA ILE A 9 -32.79 0.01 71.94
C ILE A 9 -33.72 -1.21 71.95
N GLY A 10 -34.97 -1.02 72.41
CA GLY A 10 -36.00 -2.05 72.49
C GLY A 10 -36.06 -2.82 73.82
N GLU A 11 -35.18 -2.54 74.77
CA GLU A 11 -35.22 -3.14 76.11
C GLU A 11 -36.32 -2.52 76.98
N LYS A 12 -36.94 -3.33 77.86
CA LYS A 12 -37.88 -2.85 78.88
C LYS A 12 -37.10 -2.21 80.02
N LEU A 13 -37.52 -1.02 80.46
CA LEU A 13 -36.88 -0.29 81.56
C LEU A 13 -37.90 0.10 82.62
N GLU A 14 -37.53 -0.07 83.89
CA GLU A 14 -38.32 0.39 85.04
C GLU A 14 -37.42 1.25 85.95
N LEU A 15 -37.75 2.53 86.09
CA LEU A 15 -37.12 3.41 87.09
C LEU A 15 -38.01 3.47 88.33
N ILE A 16 -37.42 3.18 89.48
CA ILE A 16 -38.13 3.11 90.76
C ILE A 16 -37.62 4.24 91.67
N CYS A 17 -38.55 5.04 92.18
CA CYS A 17 -38.29 6.08 93.16
C CYS A 17 -38.97 5.73 94.47
N GLU A 18 -38.19 5.40 95.49
CA GLU A 18 -38.70 5.12 96.84
C GLU A 18 -38.67 6.40 97.67
N PHE A 19 -39.75 6.67 98.41
CA PHE A 19 -39.91 7.90 99.18
C PHE A 19 -40.59 7.62 100.52
N ASP A 20 -40.21 8.36 101.56
CA ASP A 20 -40.80 8.30 102.90
C ASP A 20 -40.91 9.72 103.48
N GLY A 21 -41.99 10.03 104.20
CA GLY A 21 -42.20 11.37 104.76
C GLY A 21 -43.60 11.65 105.30
N LEU A 22 -43.68 12.49 106.34
CA LEU A 22 -44.92 12.95 106.98
C LEU A 22 -45.01 14.48 106.98
N PRO A 23 -46.06 15.11 106.44
CA PRO A 23 -47.14 14.52 105.63
C PRO A 23 -46.69 13.78 104.36
N LYS A 24 -47.57 12.99 103.72
CA LYS A 24 -47.23 12.22 102.51
C LYS A 24 -46.71 13.16 101.39
N PRO A 25 -45.51 12.95 100.84
CA PRO A 25 -45.02 13.75 99.73
C PRO A 25 -45.73 13.39 98.41
N ILE A 26 -45.87 14.38 97.53
CA ILE A 26 -46.31 14.20 96.15
C ILE A 26 -45.07 14.01 95.29
N VAL A 27 -45.04 12.94 94.49
CA VAL A 27 -43.92 12.62 93.61
C VAL A 27 -44.22 13.06 92.18
N THR A 28 -43.26 13.73 91.55
CA THR A 28 -43.34 14.17 90.15
C THR A 28 -42.07 13.78 89.40
N TRP A 29 -42.23 13.26 88.19
CA TRP A 29 -41.11 12.86 87.32
C TRP A 29 -40.82 13.92 86.26
N TYR A 30 -39.54 14.13 85.97
CA TYR A 30 -39.04 15.05 84.96
C TYR A 30 -38.09 14.32 84.01
N LYS A 31 -38.10 14.70 82.73
CA LYS A 31 -37.08 14.34 81.74
C LYS A 31 -36.45 15.63 81.25
N ASN A 32 -35.12 15.78 81.39
CA ASN A 32 -34.39 16.99 81.03
C ASN A 32 -35.04 18.26 81.60
N ASP A 33 -35.44 18.19 82.88
CA ASP A 33 -36.16 19.24 83.62
C ASP A 33 -37.58 19.60 83.12
N GLU A 34 -38.15 18.86 82.15
CA GLU A 34 -39.55 18.99 81.75
C GLU A 34 -40.44 17.93 82.45
N PRO A 35 -41.61 18.31 83.00
CA PRO A 35 -42.51 17.38 83.69
C PRO A 35 -43.10 16.34 82.73
N ILE A 36 -43.12 15.09 83.16
CA ILE A 36 -43.68 13.98 82.39
C ILE A 36 -45.15 13.79 82.77
N PHE A 37 -46.04 13.88 81.77
CA PHE A 37 -47.47 13.57 81.92
C PHE A 37 -47.79 12.21 81.26
N PRO A 38 -48.75 11.43 81.81
CA PRO A 38 -49.17 10.17 81.20
C PRO A 38 -49.71 10.40 79.78
N SER A 39 -49.19 9.68 78.79
CA SER A 39 -49.75 9.60 77.44
C SER A 39 -49.50 8.22 76.84
N ASP A 40 -50.24 7.86 75.79
CA ASP A 40 -50.19 6.52 75.17
C ASP A 40 -48.81 6.09 74.64
N HIS A 41 -47.86 7.03 74.49
CA HIS A 41 -46.48 6.79 74.03
C HIS A 41 -45.41 7.21 75.05
N ARG A 42 -45.78 7.44 76.31
CA ARG A 42 -44.88 7.88 77.39
C ARG A 42 -44.92 6.91 78.56
N PRO A 43 -43.89 6.91 79.43
CA PRO A 43 -43.77 5.93 80.50
C PRO A 43 -44.96 5.97 81.46
N ILE A 44 -45.39 4.78 81.89
CA ILE A 44 -46.53 4.61 82.80
C ILE A 44 -46.08 4.99 84.20
N ILE A 45 -46.82 5.89 84.84
CA ILE A 45 -46.63 6.29 86.23
C ILE A 45 -47.64 5.55 87.11
N THR A 46 -47.16 4.69 88.00
CA THR A 46 -48.00 3.95 88.97
C THR A 46 -47.57 4.24 90.41
N ASP A 47 -48.54 4.57 91.27
CA ASP A 47 -48.43 4.51 92.74
C ASP A 47 -49.01 3.15 93.16
N ASN A 48 -48.22 2.30 93.82
CA ASN A 48 -48.74 1.00 94.27
C ASN A 48 -49.65 1.25 95.47
N ASN A 49 -50.78 0.53 95.59
CA ASN A 49 -51.79 0.65 96.66
C ASN A 49 -51.28 0.20 98.06
N GLY A 50 -50.14 0.75 98.48
CA GLY A 50 -49.35 0.44 99.66
C GLY A 50 -48.12 1.36 99.68
N TYR A 51 -48.28 2.48 100.36
CA TYR A 51 -47.39 3.65 100.47
C TYR A 51 -45.89 3.32 100.50
N LYS A 52 -45.10 3.88 99.54
CA LYS A 52 -43.66 4.30 99.61
C LYS A 52 -42.88 4.26 98.28
N LYS A 53 -43.47 3.93 97.12
CA LYS A 53 -42.74 3.85 95.83
C LYS A 53 -43.53 4.42 94.64
N ALA A 54 -42.84 5.11 93.74
CA ALA A 54 -43.34 5.56 92.43
C ALA A 54 -42.52 4.90 91.31
N LEU A 55 -43.18 4.37 90.29
CA LEU A 55 -42.53 3.72 89.15
C LEU A 55 -42.71 4.50 87.85
N LEU A 56 -41.67 4.51 87.02
CA LEU A 56 -41.67 5.01 85.66
C LEU A 56 -41.27 3.87 84.72
N LYS A 57 -42.22 3.33 83.96
CA LYS A 57 -42.03 2.11 83.15
C LYS A 57 -42.07 2.37 81.64
N PHE A 58 -41.07 1.87 80.92
CA PHE A 58 -40.98 1.86 79.46
C PHE A 58 -41.18 0.44 78.93
N ASN A 59 -42.19 0.25 78.07
CA ASN A 59 -42.49 -1.05 77.47
C ASN A 59 -41.50 -1.44 76.36
N SER A 60 -40.88 -0.45 75.71
CA SER A 60 -39.81 -0.58 74.73
C SER A 60 -39.08 0.76 74.69
N THR A 61 -37.77 0.77 74.88
CA THR A 61 -36.95 1.99 74.84
C THR A 61 -36.59 2.38 73.41
N GLU A 62 -36.72 3.66 73.07
CA GLU A 62 -36.37 4.22 71.75
C GLU A 62 -35.23 5.22 71.85
N GLU A 63 -34.54 5.56 70.74
CA GLU A 63 -33.44 6.54 70.76
C GLU A 63 -33.86 7.89 71.36
N GLN A 64 -35.12 8.29 71.17
CA GLN A 64 -35.68 9.52 71.72
C GLN A 64 -35.87 9.48 73.24
N ASP A 65 -35.78 8.32 73.89
CA ASP A 65 -35.85 8.18 75.36
C ASP A 65 -34.55 8.56 76.07
N GLU A 66 -33.46 8.82 75.32
CA GLU A 66 -32.20 9.30 75.87
C GLU A 66 -32.40 10.64 76.63
N GLY A 67 -31.79 10.75 77.83
CA GLY A 67 -31.93 11.95 78.65
C GLY A 67 -31.72 11.72 80.14
N THR A 68 -31.81 12.82 80.90
CA THR A 68 -31.69 12.81 82.36
C THR A 68 -33.08 12.76 82.99
N TYR A 69 -33.35 11.73 83.77
CA TYR A 69 -34.62 11.53 84.45
C TYR A 69 -34.47 11.85 85.93
N LYS A 70 -35.38 12.69 86.44
CA LYS A 70 -35.35 13.19 87.82
C LYS A 70 -36.70 12.94 88.49
N CYS A 71 -36.67 12.29 89.65
CA CYS A 71 -37.82 12.14 90.53
C CYS A 71 -37.72 13.20 91.64
N VAL A 72 -38.79 13.99 91.82
CA VAL A 72 -38.88 15.00 92.89
C VAL A 72 -40.04 14.66 93.81
N GLY A 73 -39.75 14.44 95.09
CA GLY A 73 -40.74 14.25 96.14
C GLY A 73 -40.91 15.53 96.96
N LYS A 74 -42.11 16.13 96.95
CA LYS A 74 -42.39 17.39 97.62
C LYS A 74 -43.55 17.29 98.61
N ASN A 75 -43.35 17.84 99.80
CA ASN A 75 -44.38 17.98 100.82
C ASN A 75 -44.38 19.43 101.34
N ARG A 76 -45.35 19.80 102.20
CA ARG A 76 -45.49 21.14 102.78
C ARG A 76 -44.26 21.65 103.56
N LEU A 77 -43.34 20.76 103.96
CA LEU A 77 -42.16 21.10 104.76
C LEU A 77 -40.84 21.04 103.97
N HIS A 78 -40.70 20.13 102.99
CA HIS A 78 -39.43 19.85 102.32
C HIS A 78 -39.64 19.29 100.91
N SER A 79 -38.61 19.44 100.06
CA SER A 79 -38.54 18.86 98.72
C SER A 79 -37.17 18.24 98.54
N ASP A 80 -37.14 16.97 98.13
CA ASP A 80 -35.91 16.25 97.81
C ASP A 80 -36.01 15.59 96.43
N SER A 81 -34.88 15.25 95.81
CA SER A 81 -34.87 14.68 94.46
C SER A 81 -33.67 13.78 94.19
N LYS A 82 -33.89 12.74 93.38
CA LYS A 82 -32.84 11.87 92.84
C LYS A 82 -32.93 11.84 91.31
N GLN A 83 -31.78 11.79 90.64
CA GLN A 83 -31.70 11.77 89.17
C GLN A 83 -30.78 10.67 88.64
N THR A 84 -31.09 10.18 87.44
CA THR A 84 -30.30 9.19 86.69
C THR A 84 -30.27 9.57 85.21
N ALA A 85 -29.16 9.28 84.51
CA ALA A 85 -29.03 9.53 83.07
C ALA A 85 -29.15 8.22 82.28
N LEU A 86 -29.88 8.25 81.17
CA LEU A 86 -30.04 7.12 80.25
C LEU A 86 -29.26 7.37 78.97
N SER A 87 -28.46 6.39 78.51
CA SER A 87 -27.66 6.45 77.28
C SER A 87 -27.57 5.10 76.53
N PHE A 88 -27.48 5.10 75.19
CA PHE A 88 -27.47 3.88 74.37
C PHE A 88 -26.07 3.48 73.85
N LYS A 89 -25.74 2.18 73.87
CA LYS A 89 -24.36 1.67 73.63
C LYS A 89 -23.87 1.60 72.17
N ASN A 90 -24.72 1.71 71.14
CA ASN A 90 -24.31 1.42 69.76
C ASN A 90 -24.93 2.36 68.70
N LYS A 91 -24.28 3.50 68.44
CA LYS A 91 -24.60 4.34 67.28
C LYS A 91 -23.98 3.76 66.01
N LYS A 92 -24.78 3.19 65.10
CA LYS A 92 -24.27 2.78 63.76
C LYS A 92 -23.96 4.04 62.94
N SER A 93 -22.67 4.28 62.65
CA SER A 93 -22.23 5.48 61.91
C SER A 93 -22.59 5.41 60.42
N SER A 94 -23.53 6.25 60.00
CA SER A 94 -23.99 6.43 58.62
C SER A 94 -22.88 6.89 57.65
N GLY A 95 -21.76 7.41 58.15
CA GLY A 95 -20.65 7.91 57.33
C GLY A 95 -19.93 6.84 56.51
N VAL A 96 -19.87 5.60 57.00
CA VAL A 96 -19.17 4.50 56.29
C VAL A 96 -19.87 4.15 54.97
N TYR A 97 -21.21 4.13 54.97
CA TYR A 97 -21.99 3.84 53.77
C TYR A 97 -21.86 4.96 52.72
N ILE A 98 -21.81 6.22 53.17
CA ILE A 98 -21.60 7.37 52.27
C ILE A 98 -20.24 7.27 51.58
N ILE A 99 -19.18 6.92 52.32
CA ILE A 99 -17.83 6.75 51.75
C ILE A 99 -17.81 5.63 50.70
N ILE A 100 -18.45 4.48 50.98
CA ILE A 100 -18.53 3.36 50.03
C ILE A 100 -19.25 3.77 48.74
N ILE A 101 -20.38 4.49 48.86
CA ILE A 101 -21.14 4.97 47.69
C ILE A 101 -20.31 5.95 46.87
N VAL A 102 -19.61 6.89 47.51
CA VAL A 102 -18.73 7.85 46.83
C VAL A 102 -17.60 7.12 46.11
N CYS A 103 -16.96 6.13 46.75
CA CYS A 103 -15.92 5.32 46.11
C CYS A 103 -16.44 4.55 44.88
N LEU A 104 -17.65 3.98 44.95
CA LEU A 104 -18.26 3.28 43.81
C LEU A 104 -18.55 4.23 42.65
N MET A 105 -19.04 5.44 42.93
CA MET A 105 -19.28 6.47 41.91
C MET A 105 -17.99 6.94 41.23
N ILE A 106 -16.90 7.08 42.00
CA ILE A 106 -15.58 7.40 41.46
C ILE A 106 -15.09 6.28 40.54
N VAL A 107 -15.19 5.01 40.96
CA VAL A 107 -14.80 3.87 40.12
C VAL A 107 -15.61 3.82 38.82
N LEU A 108 -16.93 4.05 38.90
CA LEU A 108 -17.81 4.06 37.73
C LEU A 108 -17.45 5.21 36.77
N SER A 109 -17.19 6.41 37.30
CA SER A 109 -16.78 7.56 36.47
C SER A 109 -15.45 7.31 35.76
N ILE A 110 -14.46 6.71 36.43
CA ILE A 110 -13.18 6.33 35.82
C ILE A 110 -13.38 5.30 34.71
N ALA A 111 -14.24 4.29 34.93
CA ALA A 111 -14.56 3.29 33.92
C ALA A 111 -15.21 3.92 32.68
N ILE A 112 -16.15 4.86 32.86
CA ILE A 112 -16.77 5.61 31.76
C ILE A 112 -15.71 6.42 31.00
N VAL A 113 -14.82 7.13 31.69
CA VAL A 113 -13.73 7.88 31.05
C VAL A 113 -12.81 6.96 30.24
N ILE A 114 -12.46 5.78 30.75
CA ILE A 114 -11.65 4.79 30.03
C ILE A 114 -12.39 4.28 28.78
N ILE A 115 -13.70 4.00 28.88
CA ILE A 115 -14.51 3.55 27.75
C ILE A 115 -14.61 4.66 26.70
N CYS A 116 -14.93 5.89 27.09
CA CYS A 116 -15.00 7.05 26.20
C CYS A 116 -13.65 7.37 25.56
N TRP A 117 -12.54 7.23 26.30
CA TRP A 117 -11.20 7.40 25.77
C TRP A 117 -10.85 6.29 24.75
N LYS A 118 -11.16 5.03 25.07
CA LYS A 118 -10.94 3.88 24.19
C LYS A 118 -11.77 4.00 22.91
N ASP A 119 -13.03 4.41 23.03
CA ASP A 119 -13.93 4.62 21.89
C ASP A 119 -13.48 5.82 21.04
N SER A 120 -13.13 6.94 21.67
CA SER A 120 -12.59 8.11 20.96
C SER A 120 -11.27 7.78 20.24
N ARG A 121 -10.41 6.97 20.85
CA ARG A 121 -9.17 6.49 20.25
C ARG A 121 -9.44 5.56 19.07
N LYS A 122 -10.43 4.65 19.20
CA LYS A 122 -10.89 3.76 18.13
C LYS A 122 -11.44 4.57 16.95
N ARG A 123 -12.34 5.52 17.20
CA ARG A 123 -12.91 6.42 16.17
C ARG A 123 -11.85 7.25 15.48
N LYS A 124 -10.85 7.79 16.20
CA LYS A 124 -9.70 8.50 15.59
C LYS A 124 -8.86 7.59 14.69
N LEU A 125 -8.69 6.32 15.05
CA LEU A 125 -7.99 5.34 14.23
C LEU A 125 -8.79 4.97 12.98
N GLU A 126 -10.09 4.72 13.13
CA GLU A 126 -11.00 4.44 12.01
C GLU A 126 -11.12 5.64 11.06
N PHE A 127 -11.15 6.86 11.57
CA PHE A 127 -11.16 8.07 10.75
C PHE A 127 -9.88 8.20 9.92
N LYS A 128 -8.70 8.00 10.52
CA LYS A 128 -7.43 7.97 9.78
C LYS A 128 -7.37 6.85 8.75
N LEU A 129 -7.90 5.67 9.07
CA LEU A 129 -8.00 4.56 8.13
C LEU A 129 -8.93 4.90 6.96
N LYS A 130 -10.06 5.57 7.20
CA LYS A 130 -10.99 6.04 6.15
C LYS A 130 -10.34 7.10 5.26
N GLU A 131 -9.63 8.06 5.85
CA GLU A 131 -8.90 9.12 5.14
C GLU A 131 -7.81 8.55 4.20
N LEU A 132 -7.19 7.43 4.59
CA LEU A 132 -6.20 6.72 3.78
C LEU A 132 -6.82 5.71 2.77
N GLY A 133 -8.15 5.57 2.70
CA GLY A 133 -8.81 4.55 1.86
C GLY A 133 -8.64 3.11 2.38
N LEU A 134 -8.16 2.93 3.61
CA LEU A 134 -7.77 1.64 4.20
C LEU A 134 -8.81 1.06 5.17
N ALA A 135 -9.91 1.76 5.44
CA ALA A 135 -10.94 1.30 6.37
C ALA A 135 -11.54 -0.06 5.99
N TYR A 136 -11.54 -0.38 4.70
CA TYR A 136 -12.02 -1.65 4.15
C TYR A 136 -10.89 -2.47 3.53
N PHE A 137 -9.65 -2.27 3.97
CA PHE A 137 -8.47 -2.93 3.38
C PHE A 137 -8.63 -4.46 3.30
N GLU A 138 -9.01 -5.11 4.41
CA GLU A 138 -9.16 -6.57 4.46
C GLU A 138 -10.46 -7.05 3.80
N LYS A 139 -11.61 -6.44 4.15
CA LYS A 139 -12.93 -6.90 3.68
C LYS A 139 -13.24 -6.53 2.24
N GLY A 140 -12.62 -5.49 1.69
CA GLY A 140 -13.03 -4.90 0.43
C GLY A 140 -14.42 -4.26 0.49
N GLN A 141 -14.88 -3.77 -0.64
CA GLN A 141 -16.22 -3.24 -0.88
C GLN A 141 -16.72 -3.70 -2.26
N ILE A 142 -16.81 -5.02 -2.44
CA ILE A 142 -17.13 -5.66 -3.73
C ILE A 142 -18.53 -5.28 -4.23
N GLU A 143 -19.46 -4.97 -3.32
CA GLU A 143 -20.81 -4.49 -3.65
C GLU A 143 -20.79 -3.19 -4.48
N ASN A 144 -19.72 -2.41 -4.37
CA ASN A 144 -19.55 -1.15 -5.11
C ASN A 144 -18.74 -1.34 -6.41
N LEU A 145 -18.35 -2.57 -6.75
CA LEU A 145 -17.56 -2.85 -7.95
C LEU A 145 -18.43 -2.63 -9.19
N ASN A 146 -18.01 -1.69 -10.03
CA ASN A 146 -18.61 -1.47 -11.34
C ASN A 146 -17.92 -2.36 -12.38
N SER A 147 -18.68 -3.26 -13.00
CA SER A 147 -18.18 -4.16 -14.04
C SER A 147 -17.80 -3.46 -15.35
N GLU A 148 -18.24 -2.22 -15.59
CA GLU A 148 -17.91 -1.43 -16.79
C GLU A 148 -16.58 -0.68 -16.70
N LEU A 149 -15.97 -0.64 -15.50
CA LEU A 149 -14.72 0.04 -15.22
C LEU A 149 -13.58 -0.97 -15.04
N GLY A 150 -12.37 -0.57 -15.43
CA GLY A 150 -11.18 -1.40 -15.28
C GLY A 150 -10.79 -1.59 -13.80
N ILE A 151 -10.02 -2.64 -13.52
CA ILE A 151 -9.58 -2.92 -12.15
C ILE A 151 -8.62 -1.85 -11.61
N GLU A 152 -7.86 -1.22 -12.49
CA GLU A 152 -6.90 -0.18 -12.13
C GLU A 152 -7.57 1.02 -11.42
N ASP A 153 -8.83 1.30 -11.75
CA ASP A 153 -9.62 2.42 -11.17
C ASP A 153 -10.31 2.04 -9.86
N GLN A 154 -10.41 0.74 -9.57
CA GLN A 154 -11.25 0.20 -8.49
C GLN A 154 -10.50 -0.81 -7.60
N ALA A 155 -9.19 -0.95 -7.76
CA ALA A 155 -8.36 -1.89 -7.01
C ALA A 155 -8.49 -1.73 -5.49
N GLU A 156 -8.78 -0.51 -5.01
CA GLU A 156 -9.01 -0.24 -3.59
C GLU A 156 -10.24 -0.99 -3.02
N LEU A 157 -11.22 -1.31 -3.86
CA LEU A 157 -12.44 -2.04 -3.49
C LEU A 157 -12.20 -3.54 -3.33
N LEU A 158 -11.12 -4.10 -3.89
CA LEU A 158 -10.80 -5.52 -3.75
C LEU A 158 -10.49 -5.87 -2.28
N PRO A 159 -10.85 -7.07 -1.79
CA PRO A 159 -10.45 -7.52 -0.46
C PRO A 159 -8.93 -7.78 -0.38
N TYR A 160 -8.38 -7.93 0.82
CA TYR A 160 -7.02 -8.43 1.01
C TYR A 160 -7.06 -9.69 1.86
N ASP A 161 -6.61 -10.80 1.28
CA ASP A 161 -6.58 -12.10 1.95
C ASP A 161 -5.34 -12.22 2.84
N ARG A 162 -5.55 -12.55 4.12
CA ARG A 162 -4.50 -12.74 5.11
C ARG A 162 -3.58 -13.92 4.81
N LYS A 163 -3.91 -14.81 3.85
CA LYS A 163 -2.97 -15.84 3.37
C LYS A 163 -1.67 -15.26 2.84
N TRP A 164 -1.70 -14.01 2.35
CA TRP A 164 -0.53 -13.30 1.87
C TRP A 164 0.29 -12.67 3.00
N GLU A 165 -0.22 -12.65 4.24
CA GLU A 165 0.46 -11.99 5.35
C GLU A 165 1.72 -12.76 5.77
N PHE A 166 2.88 -12.09 5.67
CA PHE A 166 4.17 -12.65 6.02
C PHE A 166 4.70 -12.04 7.33
N PRO A 167 5.20 -12.85 8.29
CA PRO A 167 5.79 -12.33 9.52
C PRO A 167 7.04 -11.49 9.26
N ILE A 168 6.99 -10.20 9.61
CA ILE A 168 8.14 -9.29 9.43
C ILE A 168 9.41 -9.76 10.17
N THR A 169 9.27 -10.51 11.26
CA THR A 169 10.39 -11.12 12.00
C THR A 169 11.18 -12.13 11.16
N ASN A 170 10.54 -12.71 10.15
CA ASN A 170 11.16 -13.67 9.23
C ASN A 170 11.68 -12.98 7.96
N LEU A 171 11.57 -11.65 7.86
CA LEU A 171 12.03 -10.86 6.73
C LEU A 171 13.25 -10.01 7.14
N LYS A 172 14.39 -10.29 6.51
CA LYS A 172 15.59 -9.47 6.66
C LYS A 172 15.78 -8.60 5.41
N LEU A 173 15.61 -7.28 5.56
CA LEU A 173 15.89 -6.32 4.50
C LEU A 173 17.41 -6.16 4.30
N GLY A 174 17.83 -6.15 3.04
CA GLY A 174 19.19 -5.96 2.60
C GLY A 174 19.35 -4.64 1.83
N LYS A 175 20.22 -4.65 0.82
CA LYS A 175 20.51 -3.43 0.04
C LYS A 175 19.32 -2.95 -0.78
N GLN A 176 19.27 -1.65 -1.00
CA GLN A 176 18.37 -1.04 -1.97
C GLN A 176 18.74 -1.48 -3.39
N LEU A 177 17.75 -1.96 -4.14
CA LEU A 177 17.87 -2.35 -5.54
C LEU A 177 17.51 -1.17 -6.46
N GLY A 178 16.51 -0.37 -6.07
CA GLY A 178 16.10 0.82 -6.80
C GLY A 178 15.24 1.75 -5.95
N ALA A 179 15.16 3.01 -6.36
CA ALA A 179 14.20 3.98 -5.82
C ALA A 179 13.62 4.81 -6.96
N GLY A 180 12.34 5.14 -6.84
CA GLY A 180 11.62 5.99 -7.79
C GLY A 180 10.77 7.03 -7.05
N ALA A 181 9.88 7.68 -7.81
CA ALA A 181 8.91 8.64 -7.27
C ALA A 181 7.98 7.98 -6.22
N PHE A 182 7.59 6.73 -6.46
CA PHE A 182 6.55 6.05 -5.68
C PHE A 182 7.05 5.25 -4.47
N GLY A 183 8.36 5.03 -4.35
CA GLY A 183 8.89 4.21 -3.27
C GLY A 183 10.32 3.74 -3.46
N VAL A 184 10.66 2.72 -2.70
CA VAL A 184 11.97 2.05 -2.67
C VAL A 184 11.76 0.56 -2.79
N VAL A 185 12.62 -0.09 -3.58
CA VAL A 185 12.69 -1.54 -3.69
C VAL A 185 14.01 -1.99 -3.07
N CYS A 186 13.94 -2.89 -2.10
CA CYS A 186 15.08 -3.49 -1.42
C CYS A 186 15.18 -4.98 -1.72
N LYS A 187 16.40 -5.50 -1.75
CA LYS A 187 16.64 -6.95 -1.67
C LYS A 187 16.28 -7.41 -0.26
N GLY A 188 15.73 -8.60 -0.11
CA GLY A 188 15.44 -9.21 1.18
C GLY A 188 15.79 -10.69 1.22
N GLN A 189 15.88 -11.23 2.43
CA GLN A 189 15.91 -12.66 2.72
C GLN A 189 14.69 -13.00 3.55
N ALA A 190 13.84 -13.90 3.05
CA ALA A 190 12.59 -14.29 3.70
C ALA A 190 12.66 -15.76 4.12
N LYS A 191 12.53 -16.03 5.42
CA LYS A 191 12.59 -17.38 5.97
C LYS A 191 11.23 -18.08 5.86
N GLY A 192 11.18 -19.21 5.17
CA GLY A 192 9.98 -20.05 5.03
C GLY A 192 8.85 -19.44 4.21
N ILE A 193 9.13 -18.49 3.32
CA ILE A 193 8.12 -17.91 2.42
C ILE A 193 7.73 -18.87 1.29
N LYS A 194 8.66 -19.75 0.90
CA LYS A 194 8.41 -20.87 -0.02
C LYS A 194 8.60 -22.18 0.76
N PRO A 195 7.72 -23.17 0.60
CA PRO A 195 7.88 -24.47 1.28
C PRO A 195 9.17 -25.20 0.92
N GLU A 196 9.63 -25.02 -0.32
CA GLU A 196 10.80 -25.68 -0.92
C GLU A 196 12.14 -25.15 -0.37
N GLU A 197 12.16 -23.93 0.18
CA GLU A 197 13.38 -23.18 0.50
C GLU A 197 13.34 -22.68 1.94
N GLU A 198 14.38 -22.98 2.75
CA GLU A 198 14.45 -22.42 4.11
C GLU A 198 14.54 -20.89 4.07
N ILE A 199 15.37 -20.35 3.18
CA ILE A 199 15.57 -18.90 3.00
C ILE A 199 15.50 -18.56 1.52
N THR A 200 14.49 -17.80 1.14
CA THR A 200 14.31 -17.30 -0.22
C THR A 200 14.84 -15.88 -0.33
N THR A 201 15.59 -15.61 -1.40
CA THR A 201 15.94 -14.22 -1.76
C THR A 201 14.74 -13.56 -2.45
N VAL A 202 14.32 -12.41 -1.95
CA VAL A 202 13.11 -11.69 -2.40
C VAL A 202 13.42 -10.24 -2.74
N ALA A 203 12.54 -9.60 -3.50
CA ALA A 203 12.49 -8.15 -3.61
C ALA A 203 11.33 -7.62 -2.76
N VAL A 204 11.54 -6.51 -2.06
CA VAL A 204 10.57 -5.91 -1.15
C VAL A 204 10.34 -4.46 -1.55
N LYS A 205 9.12 -4.16 -1.98
CA LYS A 205 8.67 -2.82 -2.34
C LYS A 205 8.01 -2.15 -1.15
N MET A 206 8.36 -0.89 -0.91
CA MET A 206 7.89 -0.10 0.22
C MET A 206 7.86 1.39 -0.12
N VAL A 207 7.04 2.15 0.59
CA VAL A 207 6.96 3.60 0.43
C VAL A 207 8.05 4.31 1.27
N LYS A 208 8.57 5.44 0.79
CA LYS A 208 9.51 6.28 1.57
C LYS A 208 8.79 6.87 2.79
N ARG A 209 9.48 7.03 3.93
CA ARG A 209 8.88 7.56 5.18
C ARG A 209 8.17 8.91 5.00
N ASN A 210 8.68 9.76 4.12
CA ASN A 210 8.15 11.11 3.87
C ASN A 210 7.27 11.19 2.61
N ALA A 211 6.88 10.06 2.02
CA ALA A 211 6.07 10.08 0.80
C ALA A 211 4.62 10.49 1.09
N GLU A 212 4.00 11.08 0.07
CA GLU A 212 2.59 11.44 0.03
C GLU A 212 1.69 10.20 0.15
N ASP A 213 0.45 10.40 0.62
CA ASP A 213 -0.53 9.31 0.79
C ASP A 213 -0.95 8.70 -0.55
N SER A 214 -0.81 9.44 -1.66
CA SER A 214 -0.99 8.95 -3.03
C SER A 214 -0.08 7.77 -3.35
N CYS A 215 1.19 7.81 -2.92
CA CYS A 215 2.15 6.72 -3.11
C CYS A 215 1.76 5.48 -2.29
N MET A 216 1.16 5.69 -1.12
CA MET A 216 0.65 4.60 -0.28
C MET A 216 -0.57 3.93 -0.94
N ARG A 217 -1.53 4.71 -1.44
CA ARG A 217 -2.67 4.17 -2.18
C ARG A 217 -2.24 3.38 -3.41
N ALA A 218 -1.29 3.91 -4.18
CA ALA A 218 -0.71 3.22 -5.32
C ALA A 218 -0.10 1.84 -4.94
N LEU A 219 0.71 1.77 -3.88
CA LEU A 219 1.29 0.50 -3.42
C LEU A 219 0.22 -0.49 -2.90
N VAL A 220 -0.84 0.02 -2.27
CA VAL A 220 -1.98 -0.80 -1.81
C VAL A 220 -2.75 -1.38 -3.00
N SER A 221 -3.05 -0.55 -4.00
CA SER A 221 -3.72 -0.99 -5.23
C SER A 221 -2.90 -2.05 -5.96
N GLU A 222 -1.58 -1.84 -6.09
CA GLU A 222 -0.67 -2.83 -6.67
C GLU A 222 -0.71 -4.15 -5.90
N LEU A 223 -0.59 -4.13 -4.57
CA LEU A 223 -0.69 -5.33 -3.74
C LEU A 223 -2.01 -6.07 -3.99
N LYS A 224 -3.13 -5.35 -4.00
CA LYS A 224 -4.46 -5.94 -4.21
C LYS A 224 -4.61 -6.54 -5.60
N ILE A 225 -4.13 -5.86 -6.65
CA ILE A 225 -4.15 -6.40 -8.02
C ILE A 225 -3.31 -7.69 -8.06
N MET A 226 -2.07 -7.66 -7.56
CA MET A 226 -1.19 -8.83 -7.56
C MET A 226 -1.75 -10.02 -6.77
N ALA A 227 -2.51 -9.75 -5.69
CA ALA A 227 -3.13 -10.78 -4.87
C ALA A 227 -4.25 -11.57 -5.58
N HIS A 228 -4.89 -10.96 -6.60
CA HIS A 228 -5.99 -11.57 -7.38
C HIS A 228 -5.58 -11.96 -8.80
N LEU A 229 -4.43 -11.47 -9.27
CA LEU A 229 -3.97 -11.71 -10.62
C LEU A 229 -3.78 -13.20 -10.92
N GLY A 230 -3.30 -13.95 -9.93
CA GLY A 230 -2.78 -15.31 -10.12
C GLY A 230 -1.29 -15.29 -10.43
N LYS A 231 -0.74 -16.45 -10.81
CA LYS A 231 0.69 -16.58 -11.10
C LYS A 231 0.96 -16.85 -12.57
N HIS A 232 2.06 -16.32 -13.09
CA HIS A 232 2.51 -16.57 -14.45
C HIS A 232 4.03 -16.56 -14.54
N LEU A 233 4.61 -17.29 -15.49
CA LEU A 233 6.07 -17.31 -15.68
C LEU A 233 6.59 -15.90 -16.00
N ASN A 234 5.90 -15.20 -16.91
CA ASN A 234 6.34 -13.91 -17.46
C ASN A 234 5.72 -12.67 -16.81
N VAL A 235 5.07 -12.84 -15.66
CA VAL A 235 4.62 -11.73 -14.81
C VAL A 235 5.30 -11.86 -13.44
N LEU A 236 5.63 -10.73 -12.82
CA LEU A 236 6.27 -10.73 -11.51
C LEU A 236 5.28 -11.24 -10.45
N ASN A 237 5.59 -12.37 -9.80
CA ASN A 237 4.65 -12.99 -8.86
C ASN A 237 4.79 -12.40 -7.45
N LEU A 238 3.63 -12.23 -6.79
CA LEU A 238 3.54 -11.95 -5.36
C LEU A 238 3.93 -13.20 -4.56
N LEU A 239 4.75 -13.01 -3.52
CA LEU A 239 5.12 -14.05 -2.56
C LEU A 239 4.47 -13.81 -1.20
N GLY A 240 4.24 -12.56 -0.83
CA GLY A 240 3.56 -12.18 0.41
C GLY A 240 3.59 -10.67 0.64
N ALA A 241 3.06 -10.23 1.77
CA ALA A 241 3.08 -8.84 2.19
C ALA A 241 3.11 -8.72 3.72
N CYS A 242 3.63 -7.61 4.23
CA CYS A 242 3.52 -7.27 5.65
C CYS A 242 2.59 -6.06 5.78
N THR A 243 1.40 -6.28 6.35
CA THR A 243 0.32 -5.28 6.39
C THR A 243 -0.09 -4.87 7.82
N LYS A 244 0.45 -5.49 8.87
CA LYS A 244 0.06 -5.22 10.27
C LYS A 244 0.03 -3.74 10.68
N ASN A 245 0.92 -2.92 10.12
CA ASN A 245 1.07 -1.49 10.47
C ASN A 245 0.85 -0.55 9.26
N VAL A 246 -0.08 -0.86 8.34
CA VAL A 246 -0.34 0.04 7.18
C VAL A 246 -0.67 1.48 7.63
N THR A 247 -1.34 1.66 8.77
CA THR A 247 -1.64 2.99 9.36
C THR A 247 -0.41 3.84 9.70
N LYS A 248 0.77 3.22 9.82
CA LYS A 248 2.05 3.88 10.05
C LYS A 248 2.92 3.95 8.77
N LYS A 249 2.34 3.67 7.59
CA LYS A 249 3.03 3.55 6.31
C LYS A 249 4.11 2.46 6.27
N GLU A 250 3.92 1.39 7.06
CA GLU A 250 4.84 0.25 7.14
C GLU A 250 4.35 -0.94 6.28
N LEU A 251 3.75 -0.66 5.12
CA LEU A 251 3.36 -1.70 4.16
C LEU A 251 4.59 -2.18 3.38
N LEU A 252 4.79 -3.50 3.36
CA LEU A 252 5.82 -4.15 2.55
C LEU A 252 5.15 -5.11 1.57
N VAL A 253 5.45 -5.00 0.28
CA VAL A 253 5.04 -5.96 -0.75
C VAL A 253 6.24 -6.82 -1.11
N ILE A 254 6.13 -8.13 -0.95
CA ILE A 254 7.22 -9.11 -1.13
C ILE A 254 6.98 -9.88 -2.42
N VAL A 255 7.91 -9.74 -3.36
CA VAL A 255 7.83 -10.31 -4.71
C VAL A 255 9.08 -11.12 -5.05
N GLU A 256 9.01 -11.87 -6.14
CA GLU A 256 10.15 -12.62 -6.65
C GLU A 256 11.36 -11.72 -6.92
N TYR A 257 12.55 -12.20 -6.57
CA TYR A 257 13.79 -11.49 -6.88
C TYR A 257 14.27 -11.80 -8.29
N CYS A 258 14.35 -10.79 -9.13
CA CYS A 258 14.93 -10.88 -10.48
C CYS A 258 16.40 -10.43 -10.45
N LYS A 259 17.32 -11.39 -10.54
CA LYS A 259 18.77 -11.20 -10.31
C LYS A 259 19.43 -10.14 -11.21
N TYR A 260 18.99 -10.04 -12.47
CA TYR A 260 19.67 -9.21 -13.47
C TYR A 260 19.09 -7.79 -13.58
N GLY A 261 17.98 -7.52 -12.89
CA GLY A 261 17.30 -6.21 -12.92
C GLY A 261 16.49 -6.02 -14.18
N ASN A 262 16.18 -4.76 -14.52
CA ASN A 262 15.42 -4.47 -15.73
C ASN A 262 16.24 -4.68 -17.01
N ILE A 263 15.57 -5.13 -18.07
CA ILE A 263 16.21 -5.47 -19.35
C ILE A 263 16.80 -4.24 -20.04
N HIS A 264 16.26 -3.03 -19.82
CA HIS A 264 16.84 -1.81 -20.38
C HIS A 264 18.29 -1.60 -19.89
N ASN A 265 18.50 -1.60 -18.57
CA ASN A 265 19.82 -1.45 -17.97
C ASN A 265 20.73 -2.64 -18.25
N TYR A 266 20.15 -3.84 -18.36
CA TYR A 266 20.87 -5.05 -18.72
C TYR A 266 21.43 -4.96 -20.15
N LEU A 267 20.60 -4.59 -21.13
CA LEU A 267 21.02 -4.35 -22.52
C LEU A 267 22.05 -3.23 -22.61
N TYR A 268 21.79 -2.09 -21.99
CA TYR A 268 22.68 -0.92 -22.02
C TYR A 268 24.12 -1.27 -21.59
N ARG A 269 24.27 -2.13 -20.57
CA ARG A 269 25.58 -2.56 -20.06
C ARG A 269 26.31 -3.55 -20.95
N ASN A 270 25.57 -4.37 -21.68
CA ASN A 270 26.13 -5.48 -22.45
C ASN A 270 26.16 -5.19 -23.97
N ARG A 271 25.86 -3.96 -24.40
CA ARG A 271 25.86 -3.57 -25.84
C ARG A 271 27.15 -3.90 -26.56
N LYS A 272 28.30 -3.68 -25.91
CA LYS A 272 29.63 -3.87 -26.51
C LYS A 272 29.92 -5.34 -26.82
N ASP A 273 29.29 -6.25 -26.09
CA ASP A 273 29.49 -7.69 -26.23
C ASP A 273 28.38 -8.37 -27.03
N PHE A 274 27.42 -7.59 -27.56
CA PHE A 274 26.28 -8.11 -28.31
C PHE A 274 26.71 -8.86 -29.58
N ILE A 275 26.08 -10.00 -29.83
CA ILE A 275 26.29 -10.81 -31.04
C ILE A 275 25.09 -10.61 -31.95
N ASN A 276 25.31 -9.88 -33.04
CA ASN A 276 24.33 -9.79 -34.11
C ASN A 276 24.29 -11.11 -34.89
N GLN A 277 23.17 -11.81 -34.82
CA GLN A 277 22.95 -13.07 -35.54
C GLN A 277 22.14 -12.89 -36.83
N ILE A 278 21.90 -11.65 -37.27
CA ILE A 278 21.26 -11.39 -38.56
C ILE A 278 22.29 -11.59 -39.67
N ASP A 279 21.97 -12.48 -40.60
CA ASP A 279 22.74 -12.69 -41.82
C ASP A 279 22.71 -11.41 -42.67
N PRO A 280 23.87 -10.81 -43.02
CA PRO A 280 23.93 -9.54 -43.73
C PRO A 280 23.46 -9.63 -45.20
N VAL A 281 23.40 -10.83 -45.78
CA VAL A 281 22.96 -11.09 -47.15
C VAL A 281 21.46 -11.36 -47.19
N THR A 282 20.97 -12.24 -46.32
CA THR A 282 19.57 -12.67 -46.37
C THR A 282 18.66 -11.78 -45.51
N GLY A 283 19.20 -11.07 -44.52
CA GLY A 283 18.43 -10.31 -43.52
C GLY A 283 17.68 -11.21 -42.53
N ASN A 284 17.86 -12.53 -42.62
CA ASN A 284 17.24 -13.52 -41.75
C ASN A 284 18.16 -13.85 -40.58
N LEU A 285 17.59 -14.50 -39.58
CA LEU A 285 18.32 -14.92 -38.40
C LEU A 285 19.10 -16.21 -38.66
N ASP A 286 20.41 -16.16 -38.46
CA ASP A 286 21.30 -17.32 -38.47
C ASP A 286 21.87 -17.57 -37.08
N TRP A 287 21.28 -18.57 -36.42
CA TRP A 287 21.64 -19.04 -35.09
C TRP A 287 23.04 -19.66 -35.01
N ASN A 288 23.73 -19.86 -36.13
CA ASN A 288 25.12 -20.34 -36.16
C ASN A 288 26.14 -19.21 -35.96
N ILE A 289 25.72 -17.96 -36.18
CA ILE A 289 26.58 -16.81 -35.98
C ILE A 289 26.90 -16.67 -34.48
N GLY A 290 28.20 -16.58 -34.17
CA GLY A 290 28.70 -16.36 -32.82
C GLY A 290 28.69 -17.57 -31.89
N ILE A 291 28.36 -18.78 -32.38
CA ILE A 291 28.37 -20.03 -31.59
C ILE A 291 29.71 -20.24 -30.89
N GLU A 292 30.83 -20.05 -31.58
CA GLU A 292 32.14 -20.26 -30.99
C GLU A 292 32.45 -19.33 -29.80
N LYS A 293 31.90 -18.11 -29.82
CA LYS A 293 32.05 -17.12 -28.74
C LYS A 293 31.17 -17.49 -27.55
N LEU A 294 29.97 -18.01 -27.83
CA LEU A 294 29.03 -18.54 -26.83
C LEU A 294 29.61 -19.80 -26.14
N GLU A 295 30.13 -20.77 -26.90
CA GLU A 295 30.73 -22.01 -26.41
C GLU A 295 31.98 -21.78 -25.55
N ARG A 296 32.86 -20.86 -25.96
CA ARG A 296 34.04 -20.47 -25.17
C ARG A 296 33.64 -19.89 -23.82
N THR A 297 32.58 -19.08 -23.77
CA THR A 297 32.10 -18.45 -22.54
C THR A 297 31.46 -19.47 -21.59
N LEU A 298 30.70 -20.43 -22.13
CA LEU A 298 30.10 -21.52 -21.37
C LEU A 298 31.14 -22.48 -20.77
N SER A 299 32.20 -22.79 -21.52
CA SER A 299 33.29 -23.66 -21.07
C SER A 299 34.08 -23.05 -19.91
N ILE A 300 34.27 -21.71 -19.91
CA ILE A 300 34.94 -20.99 -18.82
C ILE A 300 34.05 -20.93 -17.57
N ALA A 301 32.73 -20.74 -17.73
CA ALA A 301 31.78 -20.70 -16.61
C ALA A 301 31.67 -22.05 -15.89
N SER A 302 31.83 -23.17 -16.59
CA SER A 302 31.83 -24.53 -16.03
C SER A 302 33.01 -24.83 -15.08
N SER A 303 34.10 -24.08 -15.14
CA SER A 303 35.32 -24.32 -14.33
C SER A 303 35.27 -23.74 -12.92
N LYS A 304 34.28 -22.87 -12.63
CA LYS A 304 34.04 -22.32 -11.29
C LYS A 304 32.74 -22.90 -10.77
N SER A 305 32.80 -23.60 -9.64
CA SER A 305 31.66 -24.17 -8.90
C SER A 305 30.50 -23.16 -8.75
N CYS A 306 29.63 -23.10 -9.75
CA CYS A 306 28.43 -22.29 -9.78
C CYS A 306 27.34 -23.21 -10.31
N SER A 307 26.43 -23.56 -9.42
CA SER A 307 25.27 -24.41 -9.65
C SER A 307 24.54 -24.05 -10.95
N GLN A 308 24.66 -24.95 -11.94
CA GLN A 308 23.77 -25.20 -13.08
C GLN A 308 23.06 -23.98 -13.69
N MET A 309 23.62 -23.44 -14.78
CA MET A 309 22.83 -22.71 -15.79
C MET A 309 22.21 -23.73 -16.74
N LYS A 310 20.88 -23.88 -16.73
CA LYS A 310 20.14 -24.67 -17.74
C LYS A 310 20.23 -24.06 -19.15
N TYR A 311 20.77 -22.85 -19.28
CA TYR A 311 21.16 -22.27 -20.57
C TYR A 311 22.12 -23.18 -21.35
N ALA A 312 22.97 -23.96 -20.67
CA ALA A 312 23.82 -24.95 -21.30
C ALA A 312 23.01 -26.12 -21.90
N GLU A 313 21.87 -26.48 -21.30
CA GLU A 313 20.99 -27.56 -21.77
C GLU A 313 20.36 -27.23 -23.14
N HIS A 314 20.09 -25.95 -23.43
CA HIS A 314 19.67 -25.47 -24.76
C HIS A 314 20.76 -25.69 -25.83
N PHE A 315 22.03 -25.39 -25.51
CA PHE A 315 23.17 -25.70 -26.38
C PHE A 315 23.36 -27.21 -26.57
N TYR A 316 23.14 -28.02 -25.53
CA TYR A 316 23.27 -29.48 -25.59
C TYR A 316 22.12 -30.16 -26.34
N LEU A 317 20.86 -29.72 -26.17
CA LEU A 317 19.70 -30.20 -26.95
C LEU A 317 19.92 -30.00 -28.46
N ARG A 318 20.51 -28.87 -28.85
CA ARG A 318 20.87 -28.56 -30.25
C ARG A 318 21.93 -29.51 -30.82
N LYS A 319 22.87 -30.00 -30.00
CA LYS A 319 23.92 -30.92 -30.43
C LYS A 319 23.35 -32.29 -30.81
N ASP A 320 22.33 -32.77 -30.11
CA ASP A 320 21.69 -34.07 -30.41
C ASP A 320 20.82 -34.00 -31.68
N SER A 321 20.12 -32.88 -31.92
CA SER A 321 19.37 -32.66 -33.17
C SER A 321 20.26 -32.63 -34.41
N ASN A 322 21.41 -31.94 -34.35
CA ASN A 322 22.34 -31.85 -35.47
C ASN A 322 23.19 -33.11 -35.69
N ARG A 323 23.37 -33.97 -34.66
CA ARG A 323 24.05 -35.27 -34.81
C ARG A 323 23.20 -36.28 -35.59
N SER A 324 21.87 -36.14 -35.54
CA SER A 324 20.93 -37.01 -36.28
C SER A 324 20.98 -36.82 -37.81
N LEU A 325 21.63 -35.76 -38.30
CA LEU A 325 21.81 -35.48 -39.74
C LEU A 325 23.22 -35.85 -40.25
N LEU A 326 24.15 -36.25 -39.38
CA LEU A 326 25.54 -36.54 -39.74
C LEU A 326 26.09 -37.81 -39.03
N THR A 327 25.32 -38.90 -38.97
CA THR A 327 25.90 -40.24 -38.75
C THR A 327 25.04 -41.32 -39.43
N ASN A 328 25.23 -41.51 -40.74
CA ASN A 328 25.12 -42.84 -41.32
C ASN A 328 26.52 -43.22 -41.79
N ASN A 329 26.97 -44.40 -41.34
CA ASN A 329 28.28 -45.02 -41.53
C ASN A 329 29.36 -44.55 -40.53
N ASP A 330 29.43 -45.20 -39.37
CA ASP A 330 30.33 -46.34 -39.24
C ASP A 330 30.17 -47.03 -37.88
N LYS A 331 29.88 -48.33 -37.94
CA LYS A 331 29.98 -49.24 -36.80
C LYS A 331 31.46 -49.53 -36.59
N ARG A 332 31.99 -49.29 -35.39
CA ARG A 332 33.02 -50.14 -34.80
C ARG A 332 33.14 -49.93 -33.28
N ASN A 333 33.19 -51.08 -32.61
CA ASN A 333 33.58 -51.28 -31.22
C ASN A 333 34.89 -50.58 -30.90
N ASP A 334 35.08 -50.14 -29.65
CA ASP A 334 36.00 -50.85 -28.76
C ASP A 334 35.89 -50.36 -27.30
N ASN A 335 35.97 -51.34 -26.41
CA ASN A 335 36.13 -51.22 -24.96
C ASN A 335 37.55 -50.75 -24.64
N LEU A 336 37.76 -49.84 -23.67
CA LEU A 336 38.86 -50.01 -22.71
C LEU A 336 38.74 -49.14 -21.45
N SER A 337 39.26 -49.72 -20.38
CA SER A 337 39.34 -49.34 -18.98
C SER A 337 40.25 -48.15 -18.63
N CYS A 338 39.90 -47.56 -17.47
CA CYS A 338 40.72 -46.99 -16.39
C CYS A 338 42.25 -46.91 -16.56
N THR A 339 42.86 -45.77 -16.19
CA THR A 339 43.96 -45.65 -15.21
C THR A 339 44.23 -44.18 -14.87
N GLY A 340 44.52 -43.89 -13.60
CA GLY A 340 44.82 -42.54 -13.10
C GLY A 340 46.27 -42.11 -13.34
N ALA A 341 46.52 -40.81 -13.12
CA ALA A 341 47.82 -40.27 -12.79
C ALA A 341 47.66 -38.97 -12.00
N GLN A 342 48.44 -38.88 -10.92
CA GLN A 342 48.64 -37.73 -10.04
C GLN A 342 49.70 -36.77 -10.61
N THR A 343 49.67 -35.53 -10.09
CA THR A 343 50.74 -34.52 -9.95
C THR A 343 51.37 -33.93 -11.22
N ASP A 344 51.24 -32.62 -11.42
CA ASP A 344 52.29 -31.67 -11.00
C ASP A 344 51.89 -30.20 -11.22
N THR A 345 52.35 -29.39 -10.27
CA THR A 345 52.30 -27.92 -10.24
C THR A 345 53.24 -27.30 -11.26
N ALA A 346 52.77 -26.35 -12.06
CA ALA A 346 53.61 -25.30 -12.64
C ALA A 346 52.76 -24.05 -12.93
N GLU A 347 53.01 -23.01 -12.14
CA GLU A 347 52.57 -21.64 -12.39
C GLU A 347 53.17 -21.13 -13.69
N VAL A 348 52.34 -20.61 -14.59
CA VAL A 348 52.78 -19.70 -15.65
C VAL A 348 51.79 -18.54 -15.72
N ASN A 349 52.21 -17.42 -15.11
CA ASN A 349 51.65 -16.09 -15.31
C ASN A 349 51.87 -15.65 -16.76
N MET A 350 50.79 -15.33 -17.48
CA MET A 350 50.83 -14.49 -18.67
C MET A 350 49.57 -13.64 -18.71
N SER A 351 49.69 -12.38 -18.26
CA SER A 351 48.74 -11.32 -18.54
C SER A 351 49.05 -10.71 -19.91
N PRO A 352 48.09 -10.52 -20.82
CA PRO A 352 48.24 -9.54 -21.88
C PRO A 352 47.65 -8.21 -21.40
N LYS A 353 48.49 -7.17 -21.53
CA LYS A 353 48.14 -5.75 -21.37
C LYS A 353 47.04 -5.38 -22.36
N VAL A 354 46.04 -4.65 -21.87
CA VAL A 354 45.07 -3.92 -22.68
C VAL A 354 45.74 -2.63 -23.12
N GLU A 355 45.95 -2.46 -24.42
CA GLU A 355 46.20 -1.15 -25.03
C GLU A 355 44.83 -0.51 -25.32
N ASP A 356 44.58 0.61 -24.65
CA ASP A 356 43.47 1.53 -24.92
C ASP A 356 43.63 2.11 -26.32
N ASP A 357 42.64 1.87 -27.19
CA ASP A 357 42.38 2.73 -28.33
C ASP A 357 41.00 3.37 -28.15
N THR A 358 41.03 4.58 -27.58
CA THR A 358 39.89 5.45 -27.34
C THR A 358 39.64 6.30 -28.58
N GLY A 359 38.49 6.11 -29.21
CA GLY A 359 38.02 6.97 -30.31
C GLY A 359 36.51 6.88 -30.45
N ASP A 360 35.80 7.59 -29.57
CA ASP A 360 34.57 8.35 -29.85
C ASP A 360 33.85 8.67 -28.54
N ASP A 361 34.47 9.57 -27.78
CA ASP A 361 33.91 10.20 -26.60
C ASP A 361 33.35 11.56 -27.04
N TYR A 362 32.04 11.64 -27.31
CA TYR A 362 31.35 12.92 -27.36
C TYR A 362 31.15 13.41 -25.93
N VAL A 363 32.15 14.13 -25.44
CA VAL A 363 32.10 14.98 -24.26
C VAL A 363 30.95 15.98 -24.42
N VAL A 364 29.93 15.89 -23.58
CA VAL A 364 29.00 17.01 -23.34
C VAL A 364 29.38 17.65 -22.02
N THR A 365 30.09 18.77 -22.17
CA THR A 365 30.39 19.75 -21.14
C THR A 365 29.13 20.27 -20.46
N SER A 366 29.25 20.47 -19.16
CA SER A 366 28.26 21.08 -18.28
C SER A 366 28.00 22.53 -18.66
N SER A 367 26.93 22.77 -19.41
CA SER A 367 26.29 24.08 -19.54
C SER A 367 24.78 23.91 -19.44
N ALA A 368 24.17 24.66 -18.52
CA ALA A 368 22.76 24.61 -18.19
C ALA A 368 21.87 24.74 -19.44
N GLY A 369 21.06 23.71 -19.71
CA GLY A 369 20.12 23.67 -20.82
C GLY A 369 19.58 22.26 -21.11
N SER A 370 18.46 21.91 -20.48
CA SER A 370 17.48 20.88 -20.90
C SER A 370 17.96 19.54 -21.51
N SER A 371 18.87 18.82 -20.86
CA SER A 371 19.03 17.36 -21.06
C SER A 371 18.79 16.62 -19.75
N ILE A 372 17.53 16.25 -19.49
CA ILE A 372 17.15 15.45 -18.32
C ILE A 372 17.77 14.05 -18.49
N HIS A 373 18.79 13.73 -17.71
CA HIS A 373 19.25 12.36 -17.53
C HIS A 373 18.13 11.61 -16.78
N LEU A 374 17.36 10.74 -17.45
CA LEU A 374 16.20 10.09 -16.83
C LEU A 374 16.62 9.27 -15.58
N GLU A 375 16.09 9.62 -14.41
CA GLU A 375 16.50 9.09 -13.10
C GLU A 375 16.50 7.55 -13.00
N TRP A 376 15.65 6.85 -13.75
CA TRP A 376 15.62 5.39 -13.74
C TRP A 376 16.88 4.75 -14.39
N ARG A 377 17.62 5.48 -15.24
CA ARG A 377 18.89 5.01 -15.82
C ARG A 377 20.02 4.93 -14.80
N THR A 378 19.97 5.72 -13.72
CA THR A 378 21.05 5.79 -12.72
C THR A 378 20.81 4.92 -11.49
N ASN A 379 19.59 4.43 -11.27
CA ASN A 379 19.15 3.99 -9.94
C ASN A 379 19.30 2.49 -9.63
N TYR A 380 19.69 1.63 -10.58
CA TYR A 380 19.82 0.19 -10.35
C TYR A 380 21.27 -0.28 -10.39
N LYS A 381 21.83 -0.72 -9.26
CA LYS A 381 23.16 -1.38 -9.18
C LYS A 381 22.96 -2.92 -9.16
N PRO A 382 23.45 -3.66 -10.16
CA PRO A 382 23.22 -5.09 -10.28
C PRO A 382 23.99 -5.87 -9.21
N ASP A 383 23.49 -7.04 -8.85
CA ASP A 383 24.05 -7.91 -7.81
C ASP A 383 25.02 -8.97 -8.32
N TYR A 384 25.10 -9.16 -9.63
CA TYR A 384 25.95 -10.20 -10.21
C TYR A 384 27.37 -9.66 -10.43
N LYS A 385 28.36 -10.41 -9.93
CA LYS A 385 29.78 -10.24 -10.26
C LYS A 385 30.18 -11.40 -11.17
N GLY A 386 30.50 -11.12 -12.44
CA GLY A 386 30.90 -12.11 -13.44
C GLY A 386 30.55 -11.66 -14.86
N SER A 387 31.29 -12.15 -15.86
CA SER A 387 30.90 -12.06 -17.27
C SER A 387 29.63 -12.91 -17.44
N VAL A 388 28.50 -12.24 -17.66
CA VAL A 388 27.34 -12.92 -18.21
C VAL A 388 27.67 -13.20 -19.67
N GLY A 389 27.22 -14.35 -20.21
CA GLY A 389 27.44 -14.67 -21.62
C GLY A 389 27.00 -13.51 -22.53
N PRO A 390 27.63 -13.35 -23.70
CA PRO A 390 27.24 -12.32 -24.64
C PRO A 390 25.76 -12.49 -25.01
N ILE A 391 25.04 -11.37 -25.09
CA ILE A 391 23.63 -11.34 -25.52
C ILE A 391 23.60 -11.43 -27.04
N CYS A 392 22.67 -12.20 -27.61
CA CYS A 392 22.52 -12.29 -29.05
C CYS A 392 21.12 -11.89 -29.55
N THR A 393 20.96 -11.76 -30.87
CA THR A 393 19.66 -11.41 -31.48
C THR A 393 18.56 -12.40 -31.10
N GLU A 394 18.89 -13.68 -30.96
CA GLU A 394 17.98 -14.73 -30.46
C GLU A 394 17.38 -14.41 -29.08
N ASP A 395 18.20 -13.95 -28.14
CA ASP A 395 17.73 -13.57 -26.80
C ASP A 395 16.65 -12.48 -26.87
N LEU A 396 16.79 -11.52 -27.80
CA LEU A 396 15.83 -10.44 -27.98
C LEU A 396 14.46 -10.96 -28.45
N ILE A 397 14.44 -11.94 -29.36
CA ILE A 397 13.20 -12.57 -29.84
C ILE A 397 12.58 -13.43 -28.75
N ILE A 398 13.40 -14.16 -27.99
CA ILE A 398 12.95 -14.94 -26.83
C ILE A 398 12.30 -14.01 -25.79
N TRP A 399 12.89 -12.86 -25.49
CA TRP A 399 12.30 -11.89 -24.57
C TRP A 399 11.03 -11.26 -25.13
N ALA A 400 11.00 -10.94 -26.42
CA ALA A 400 9.79 -10.44 -27.09
C ALA A 400 8.62 -11.43 -27.00
N PHE A 401 8.88 -12.72 -27.26
CA PHE A 401 7.90 -13.81 -27.12
C PHE A 401 7.38 -13.92 -25.68
N GLN A 402 8.28 -13.92 -24.71
CA GLN A 402 7.94 -14.02 -23.29
C GLN A 402 7.14 -12.81 -22.79
N VAL A 403 7.48 -11.59 -23.23
CA VAL A 403 6.71 -10.38 -22.89
C VAL A 403 5.31 -10.45 -23.52
N ALA A 404 5.17 -10.89 -24.77
CA ALA A 404 3.87 -11.07 -25.40
C ALA A 404 3.01 -12.10 -24.65
N ARG A 405 3.60 -13.21 -24.17
CA ARG A 405 2.93 -14.20 -23.32
C ARG A 405 2.50 -13.63 -21.96
N GLY A 406 3.34 -12.81 -21.34
CA GLY A 406 3.00 -12.13 -20.08
C GLY A 406 1.84 -11.15 -20.25
N MET A 407 1.85 -10.37 -21.33
CA MET A 407 0.78 -9.42 -21.64
C MET A 407 -0.53 -10.11 -22.04
N GLU A 408 -0.47 -11.22 -22.80
CA GLU A 408 -1.64 -12.07 -23.05
C GLU A 408 -2.29 -12.51 -21.74
N TYR A 409 -1.48 -12.95 -20.77
CA TYR A 409 -1.97 -13.32 -19.46
C TYR A 409 -2.63 -12.15 -18.74
N LEU A 410 -2.01 -10.96 -18.69
CA LEU A 410 -2.62 -9.77 -18.08
C LEU A 410 -3.96 -9.40 -18.74
N THR A 411 -4.03 -9.41 -20.07
CA THR A 411 -5.28 -9.18 -20.82
C THR A 411 -6.35 -10.22 -20.48
N SER A 412 -5.98 -11.50 -20.37
CA SER A 412 -6.93 -12.56 -19.97
C SER A 412 -7.49 -12.35 -18.57
N ARG A 413 -6.70 -11.72 -17.68
CA ARG A 413 -7.06 -11.35 -16.31
C ARG A 413 -7.63 -9.93 -16.21
N LYS A 414 -7.99 -9.29 -17.33
CA LYS A 414 -8.65 -7.98 -17.37
C LYS A 414 -7.81 -6.85 -16.73
N VAL A 415 -6.49 -7.00 -16.73
CA VAL A 415 -5.54 -6.01 -16.19
C VAL A 415 -4.84 -5.31 -17.35
N LEU A 416 -4.94 -3.98 -17.37
CA LEU A 416 -4.10 -3.13 -18.23
C LEU A 416 -2.76 -2.85 -17.55
N HIS A 417 -1.70 -2.80 -18.35
CA HIS A 417 -0.40 -2.37 -17.84
C HIS A 417 -0.32 -0.85 -17.76
N GLY A 418 -0.58 -0.13 -18.86
CA GLY A 418 -0.60 1.34 -18.93
C GLY A 418 0.76 2.05 -18.82
N ASP A 419 1.85 1.31 -18.58
CA ASP A 419 3.24 1.81 -18.58
C ASP A 419 4.20 0.71 -19.07
N LEU A 420 3.81 -0.06 -20.09
CA LEU A 420 4.66 -1.13 -20.62
C LEU A 420 5.91 -0.54 -21.29
N ALA A 421 7.09 -0.89 -20.79
CA ALA A 421 8.38 -0.40 -21.27
C ALA A 421 9.52 -1.35 -20.86
N ALA A 422 10.67 -1.29 -21.53
CA ALA A 422 11.83 -2.14 -21.18
C ALA A 422 12.37 -1.89 -19.75
N ARG A 423 12.07 -0.73 -19.15
CA ARG A 423 12.39 -0.42 -17.74
C ARG A 423 11.53 -1.20 -16.73
N ASN A 424 10.34 -1.66 -17.14
CA ASN A 424 9.34 -2.37 -16.33
C ASN A 424 9.30 -3.88 -16.66
N ILE A 425 10.35 -4.38 -17.32
CA ILE A 425 10.53 -5.80 -17.60
C ILE A 425 11.82 -6.24 -16.93
N LEU A 426 11.75 -7.20 -16.02
CA LEU A 426 12.86 -7.70 -15.22
C LEU A 426 13.39 -9.03 -15.77
N LEU A 427 14.70 -9.25 -15.70
CA LEU A 427 15.36 -10.48 -16.10
C LEU A 427 15.81 -11.28 -14.86
N THR A 428 15.48 -12.57 -14.84
CA THR A 428 15.86 -13.51 -13.79
C THR A 428 16.67 -14.68 -14.35
N TYR A 429 16.90 -15.71 -13.54
CA TYR A 429 17.60 -16.93 -13.95
C TYR A 429 16.97 -17.57 -15.20
N ASP A 430 17.75 -18.40 -15.89
CA ASP A 430 17.33 -19.18 -17.06
C ASP A 430 16.72 -18.35 -18.20
N ASN A 431 17.22 -17.11 -18.37
CA ASN A 431 16.80 -16.20 -19.43
C ASN A 431 15.29 -15.91 -19.42
N VAL A 432 14.69 -15.90 -18.23
CA VAL A 432 13.25 -15.63 -18.03
C VAL A 432 13.02 -14.15 -17.76
N VAL A 433 12.10 -13.53 -18.51
CA VAL A 433 11.67 -12.15 -18.28
C VAL A 433 10.33 -12.10 -17.56
N LYS A 434 10.14 -11.09 -16.70
CA LYS A 434 8.95 -10.87 -15.87
C LYS A 434 8.51 -9.41 -15.95
N ILE A 435 7.28 -9.19 -16.36
CA ILE A 435 6.64 -7.87 -16.40
C ILE A 435 6.31 -7.43 -14.97
N CYS A 436 6.63 -6.18 -14.60
CA CYS A 436 6.36 -5.58 -13.29
C CYS A 436 5.66 -4.23 -13.41
N ASP A 437 5.25 -3.64 -12.28
CA ASP A 437 4.62 -2.31 -12.20
C ASP A 437 3.35 -2.14 -13.06
N PHE A 438 2.63 -3.24 -13.30
CA PHE A 438 1.31 -3.22 -13.94
C PHE A 438 0.23 -2.69 -12.97
N GLY A 439 -0.76 -1.96 -13.49
CA GLY A 439 -1.89 -1.45 -12.70
C GLY A 439 -1.63 -0.16 -11.88
N LEU A 440 -0.46 0.46 -12.01
CA LEU A 440 -0.12 1.71 -11.30
C LEU A 440 -0.38 2.99 -12.10
N ALA A 441 -0.49 2.89 -13.42
CA ALA A 441 -0.49 4.06 -14.29
C ALA A 441 -1.69 4.98 -14.00
N LYS A 442 -2.92 4.45 -13.99
CA LYS A 442 -4.14 5.28 -14.04
C LYS A 442 -4.50 6.02 -12.75
N ASN A 443 -4.14 5.51 -11.56
CA ASN A 443 -4.50 6.13 -10.27
C ASN A 443 -3.80 7.47 -10.02
N ILE A 444 -2.74 7.77 -10.77
CA ILE A 444 -2.16 9.11 -10.80
C ILE A 444 -3.10 10.00 -11.64
N TYR A 445 -3.59 9.54 -12.77
CA TYR A 445 -4.14 10.37 -13.85
C TYR A 445 -5.61 10.83 -13.70
N HIS A 446 -6.40 10.26 -12.79
CA HIS A 446 -7.85 10.52 -12.71
C HIS A 446 -8.31 11.63 -11.76
N ASN A 447 -7.44 12.25 -10.97
CA ASN A 447 -7.87 13.27 -10.01
C ASN A 447 -7.79 14.70 -10.57
N ASP A 448 -8.78 15.09 -11.39
CA ASP A 448 -9.00 16.49 -11.77
C ASP A 448 -9.34 17.40 -10.56
N GLN A 449 -9.78 16.82 -9.44
CA GLN A 449 -10.06 17.58 -8.20
C GLN A 449 -8.84 17.85 -7.31
N TYR A 450 -7.68 17.26 -7.61
CA TYR A 450 -6.41 17.64 -7.01
C TYR A 450 -5.51 18.10 -8.13
N LYS A 451 -5.53 19.41 -8.43
CA LYS A 451 -4.50 20.07 -9.24
C LYS A 451 -3.14 19.49 -8.85
N MET A 452 -2.61 18.63 -9.71
CA MET A 452 -1.41 17.86 -9.41
C MET A 452 -0.27 18.81 -9.08
N LYS A 453 0.11 18.81 -7.79
CA LYS A 453 1.45 19.20 -7.35
C LYS A 453 2.43 18.01 -7.42
N SER A 454 1.98 16.82 -7.82
CA SER A 454 2.86 15.65 -8.00
C SER A 454 3.50 15.69 -9.40
N ASN A 455 4.74 16.17 -9.46
CA ASN A 455 5.64 16.20 -10.62
C ASN A 455 5.99 14.79 -11.18
N CYS A 456 5.04 13.94 -11.54
CA CYS A 456 5.34 12.66 -12.19
C CYS A 456 5.10 12.76 -13.71
N PRO A 457 6.15 12.87 -14.54
CA PRO A 457 6.00 13.03 -15.98
C PRO A 457 5.42 11.77 -16.62
N LEU A 458 4.46 11.96 -17.53
CA LEU A 458 3.87 10.89 -18.32
C LEU A 458 4.91 10.21 -19.24
N PRO A 459 4.82 8.90 -19.48
CA PRO A 459 5.72 8.18 -20.37
C PRO A 459 5.34 8.37 -21.85
N ILE A 460 5.20 9.63 -22.30
CA ILE A 460 4.60 10.00 -23.61
C ILE A 460 5.19 9.21 -24.80
N LYS A 461 6.50 8.95 -24.79
CA LYS A 461 7.18 8.18 -25.85
C LYS A 461 6.77 6.69 -25.96
N TRP A 462 6.04 6.17 -25.00
CA TRP A 462 5.49 4.80 -25.03
C TRP A 462 3.98 4.78 -25.24
N MET A 463 3.32 5.94 -25.14
CA MET A 463 1.85 6.03 -25.16
C MET A 463 1.31 6.01 -26.58
N ALA A 464 0.17 5.33 -26.74
CA ALA A 464 -0.61 5.37 -27.98
C ALA A 464 -1.24 6.75 -28.21
N ILE A 465 -1.59 7.07 -29.46
CA ILE A 465 -2.13 8.38 -29.84
C ILE A 465 -3.43 8.69 -29.07
N GLU A 466 -4.34 7.72 -28.94
CA GLU A 466 -5.58 7.86 -28.16
C GLU A 466 -5.32 8.04 -26.65
N ALA A 467 -4.24 7.46 -26.12
CA ALA A 467 -3.86 7.63 -24.72
C ALA A 467 -3.23 9.01 -24.45
N ILE A 468 -2.50 9.55 -25.43
CA ILE A 468 -1.93 10.91 -25.36
C ILE A 468 -3.06 11.94 -25.41
N ARG A 469 -3.95 11.82 -26.41
CA ARG A 469 -5.01 12.81 -26.71
C ARG A 469 -6.19 12.72 -25.74
N ASP A 470 -6.76 11.53 -25.60
CA ASP A 470 -8.08 11.34 -24.96
C ASP A 470 -7.97 10.69 -23.57
N ARG A 471 -6.75 10.37 -23.11
CA ARG A 471 -6.52 9.57 -21.89
C ARG A 471 -7.21 8.20 -21.91
N VAL A 472 -7.47 7.67 -23.11
CA VAL A 472 -8.07 6.35 -23.30
C VAL A 472 -6.98 5.29 -23.23
N PHE A 473 -6.97 4.50 -22.14
CA PHE A 473 -6.12 3.33 -21.97
C PHE A 473 -6.93 2.07 -22.20
N SER A 474 -6.38 1.15 -22.98
CA SER A 474 -7.00 -0.12 -23.36
C SER A 474 -5.94 -1.18 -23.67
N THR A 475 -6.37 -2.43 -23.87
CA THR A 475 -5.51 -3.51 -24.36
C THR A 475 -4.74 -3.08 -25.62
N GLN A 476 -5.38 -2.29 -26.51
CA GLN A 476 -4.76 -1.87 -27.77
C GLN A 476 -3.72 -0.76 -27.57
N SER A 477 -3.86 0.05 -26.52
CA SER A 477 -2.83 1.02 -26.14
C SER A 477 -1.59 0.33 -25.54
N ASP A 478 -1.77 -0.80 -24.83
CA ASP A 478 -0.66 -1.64 -24.38
C ASP A 478 0.03 -2.35 -25.57
N VAL A 479 -0.71 -2.72 -26.61
CA VAL A 479 -0.13 -3.26 -27.87
C VAL A 479 0.77 -2.22 -28.55
N TRP A 480 0.38 -0.94 -28.57
CA TRP A 480 1.25 0.13 -29.07
C TRP A 480 2.55 0.21 -28.26
N ALA A 481 2.44 0.22 -26.94
CA ALA A 481 3.57 0.25 -26.03
C ALA A 481 4.49 -0.97 -26.20
N PHE A 482 3.93 -2.16 -26.47
CA PHE A 482 4.69 -3.36 -26.81
C PHE A 482 5.53 -3.17 -28.08
N GLY A 483 4.99 -2.53 -29.12
CA GLY A 483 5.79 -2.16 -30.31
C GLY A 483 6.99 -1.27 -29.96
N ILE A 484 6.82 -0.33 -29.02
CA ILE A 484 7.93 0.50 -28.51
C ILE A 484 8.95 -0.36 -27.73
N VAL A 485 8.50 -1.32 -26.91
CA VAL A 485 9.38 -2.28 -26.23
C VAL A 485 10.21 -3.09 -27.23
N LEU A 486 9.60 -3.57 -28.31
CA LEU A 486 10.35 -4.26 -29.37
C LEU A 486 11.42 -3.33 -29.95
N TRP A 487 11.09 -2.07 -30.24
CA TRP A 487 12.08 -1.11 -30.71
C TRP A 487 13.21 -0.88 -29.68
N GLU A 488 12.89 -0.81 -28.39
CA GLU A 488 13.89 -0.75 -27.32
C GLU A 488 14.79 -2.00 -27.32
N LEU A 489 14.24 -3.20 -27.43
CA LEU A 489 15.01 -4.45 -27.47
C LEU A 489 16.00 -4.47 -28.63
N PHE A 490 15.51 -4.25 -29.85
CA PHE A 490 16.28 -4.39 -31.08
C PHE A 490 17.15 -3.17 -31.42
N SER A 491 17.05 -2.10 -30.63
CA SER A 491 18.02 -0.99 -30.61
C SER A 491 19.03 -1.10 -29.45
N LEU A 492 18.99 -2.20 -28.70
CA LEU A 492 19.75 -2.45 -27.48
C LEU A 492 19.56 -1.39 -26.40
N ALA A 493 18.33 -0.93 -26.19
CA ALA A 493 17.90 0.06 -25.20
C ALA A 493 18.18 1.53 -25.57
N ARG A 494 18.21 1.87 -26.87
CA ARG A 494 18.24 3.30 -27.28
C ARG A 494 16.94 3.97 -26.81
N MET A 495 16.98 5.31 -26.71
CA MET A 495 15.78 6.06 -26.39
C MET A 495 14.83 6.07 -27.60
N PRO A 496 13.54 5.70 -27.46
CA PRO A 496 12.57 5.83 -28.52
C PRO A 496 12.49 7.26 -29.07
N TYR A 497 12.23 7.38 -30.37
CA TYR A 497 12.19 8.65 -31.10
C TYR A 497 13.48 9.46 -30.87
N PRO A 498 14.63 8.95 -31.36
CA PRO A 498 15.93 9.60 -31.15
C PRO A 498 15.90 11.02 -31.72
N GLY A 499 16.43 11.99 -30.95
CA GLY A 499 16.44 13.40 -31.32
C GLY A 499 15.10 14.14 -31.19
N MET A 500 14.01 13.46 -30.80
CA MET A 500 12.71 14.10 -30.55
C MET A 500 12.41 14.20 -29.06
N GLN A 501 11.85 15.34 -28.65
CA GLN A 501 11.36 15.52 -27.29
C GLN A 501 9.98 14.88 -27.12
N ALA A 502 9.60 14.66 -25.86
CA ALA A 502 8.31 14.10 -25.49
C ALA A 502 7.26 15.22 -25.39
N ASP A 503 6.97 15.88 -26.52
CA ASP A 503 6.15 17.08 -26.59
C ASP A 503 5.07 16.99 -27.69
N GLU A 504 4.35 18.09 -27.89
CA GLU A 504 3.29 18.20 -28.90
C GLU A 504 3.80 17.95 -30.33
N ARG A 505 5.08 18.23 -30.61
CA ARG A 505 5.68 17.97 -31.92
C ARG A 505 5.76 16.48 -32.21
N LEU A 506 6.13 15.66 -31.22
CA LEU A 506 6.10 14.21 -31.38
C LEU A 506 4.66 13.74 -31.66
N TYR A 507 3.68 14.23 -30.90
CA TYR A 507 2.27 13.90 -31.10
C TYR A 507 1.79 14.25 -32.52
N ALA A 508 2.06 15.47 -33.00
CA ALA A 508 1.69 15.91 -34.34
C ALA A 508 2.24 14.98 -35.44
N ARG A 509 3.53 14.62 -35.35
CA ARG A 509 4.14 13.68 -36.30
C ARG A 509 3.49 12.30 -36.27
N LEU A 510 3.17 11.78 -35.08
CA LEU A 510 2.51 10.48 -34.95
C LEU A 510 1.12 10.47 -35.61
N VAL A 511 0.38 11.56 -35.51
CA VAL A 511 -0.93 11.76 -36.17
C VAL A 511 -0.77 11.86 -37.69
N GLU A 512 0.28 12.50 -38.18
CA GLU A 512 0.65 12.54 -39.61
C GLU A 512 1.09 11.17 -40.18
N GLY A 513 1.21 10.15 -39.32
CA GLY A 513 1.56 8.79 -39.72
C GLY A 513 3.05 8.46 -39.59
N TYR A 514 3.86 9.34 -38.98
CA TYR A 514 5.26 9.04 -38.70
C TYR A 514 5.39 7.83 -37.78
N ARG A 515 6.31 6.92 -38.11
CA ARG A 515 6.73 5.78 -37.28
C ARG A 515 8.26 5.73 -37.25
N MET A 516 8.83 5.15 -36.19
CA MET A 516 10.28 5.02 -36.08
C MET A 516 10.84 4.12 -37.17
N GLU A 517 12.04 4.43 -37.62
CA GLU A 517 12.79 3.56 -38.53
C GLU A 517 13.11 2.21 -37.86
N SER A 518 13.34 1.19 -38.71
CA SER A 518 13.74 -0.14 -38.24
C SER A 518 15.01 -0.05 -37.40
N PRO A 519 15.01 -0.60 -36.19
CA PRO A 519 16.21 -0.61 -35.36
C PRO A 519 17.25 -1.59 -35.94
N GLU A 520 18.51 -1.32 -35.63
CA GLU A 520 19.70 -1.94 -36.25
C GLU A 520 19.72 -3.47 -36.19
N TYR A 521 19.18 -4.06 -35.13
CA TYR A 521 19.25 -5.51 -34.89
C TYR A 521 17.90 -6.21 -35.06
N ALA A 522 16.91 -5.60 -35.73
CA ALA A 522 15.64 -6.24 -36.04
C ALA A 522 15.62 -6.87 -37.44
N THR A 523 15.03 -8.06 -37.56
CA THR A 523 14.67 -8.62 -38.86
C THR A 523 13.47 -7.90 -39.46
N GLN A 524 13.20 -8.11 -40.75
CA GLN A 524 12.07 -7.50 -41.44
C GLN A 524 10.73 -7.93 -40.82
N GLU A 525 10.62 -9.19 -40.38
CA GLU A 525 9.43 -9.75 -39.75
C GLU A 525 9.17 -9.09 -38.40
N ILE A 526 10.21 -8.90 -37.59
CA ILE A 526 10.11 -8.19 -36.31
C ILE A 526 9.70 -6.74 -36.53
N TYR A 527 10.30 -6.04 -37.50
CA TYR A 527 9.94 -4.66 -37.79
C TYR A 527 8.50 -4.55 -38.30
N LYS A 528 8.03 -5.51 -39.10
CA LYS A 528 6.62 -5.60 -39.50
C LYS A 528 5.70 -5.73 -38.28
N VAL A 529 6.07 -6.55 -37.29
CA VAL A 529 5.31 -6.64 -36.02
C VAL A 529 5.26 -5.28 -35.31
N MET A 530 6.36 -4.51 -35.28
CA MET A 530 6.35 -3.16 -34.70
C MET A 530 5.37 -2.24 -35.43
N LEU A 531 5.37 -2.27 -36.77
CA LEU A 531 4.46 -1.45 -37.58
C LEU A 531 2.99 -1.86 -37.37
N ASP A 532 2.69 -3.16 -37.33
CA ASP A 532 1.35 -3.69 -37.02
C ASP A 532 0.87 -3.14 -35.64
N CYS A 533 1.74 -3.14 -34.63
CA CYS A 533 1.46 -2.59 -33.30
C CYS A 533 1.19 -1.07 -33.31
N TRP A 534 1.80 -0.33 -34.22
CA TRP A 534 1.63 1.12 -34.34
C TRP A 534 0.57 1.55 -35.35
N SER A 535 -0.37 0.67 -35.69
CA SER A 535 -1.52 1.04 -36.52
C SER A 535 -2.30 2.20 -35.89
N LEU A 536 -2.67 3.19 -36.73
CA LEU A 536 -3.34 4.41 -36.27
C LEU A 536 -4.68 4.10 -35.59
N ASN A 537 -5.49 3.25 -36.22
CA ASN A 537 -6.71 2.73 -35.64
C ASN A 537 -6.39 1.63 -34.62
N PRO A 538 -6.81 1.77 -33.35
CA PRO A 538 -6.54 0.78 -32.30
C PRO A 538 -7.04 -0.63 -32.62
N LEU A 539 -8.15 -0.74 -33.36
CA LEU A 539 -8.77 -2.03 -33.70
C LEU A 539 -8.01 -2.81 -34.79
N ASP A 540 -7.14 -2.14 -35.55
CA ASP A 540 -6.30 -2.79 -36.57
C ASP A 540 -5.02 -3.39 -35.95
N ARG A 541 -4.73 -3.05 -34.69
CA ARG A 541 -3.56 -3.56 -33.96
C ARG A 541 -3.79 -5.02 -33.56
N PRO A 542 -2.77 -5.90 -33.68
CA PRO A 542 -2.90 -7.31 -33.34
C PRO A 542 -3.13 -7.51 -31.84
N SER A 543 -3.85 -8.57 -31.48
CA SER A 543 -3.97 -9.03 -30.10
C SER A 543 -2.64 -9.61 -29.58
N PHE A 544 -2.46 -9.67 -28.25
CA PHE A 544 -1.29 -10.32 -27.66
C PHE A 544 -1.20 -11.82 -28.00
N THR A 545 -2.34 -12.49 -28.20
CA THR A 545 -2.41 -13.87 -28.71
C THR A 545 -1.79 -13.97 -30.10
N GLU A 546 -2.18 -13.11 -31.03
CA GLU A 546 -1.59 -13.08 -32.38
C GLU A 546 -0.09 -12.70 -32.34
N LEU A 547 0.30 -11.78 -31.46
CA LEU A 547 1.69 -11.34 -31.31
C LEU A 547 2.61 -12.46 -30.84
N HIS A 548 2.26 -13.17 -29.75
CA HIS A 548 3.12 -14.25 -29.27
C HIS A 548 3.15 -15.43 -30.25
N GLN A 549 2.09 -15.65 -31.05
CA GLN A 549 2.08 -16.66 -32.11
C GLN A 549 3.00 -16.25 -33.26
N LYS A 550 2.87 -15.02 -33.78
CA LYS A 550 3.74 -14.47 -34.84
C LYS A 550 5.21 -14.53 -34.44
N ILE A 551 5.56 -14.06 -33.24
CA ILE A 551 6.94 -14.06 -32.74
C ILE A 551 7.39 -15.50 -32.44
N GLY A 552 6.51 -16.34 -31.90
CA GLY A 552 6.81 -17.75 -31.62
C GLY A 552 7.14 -18.55 -32.88
N CYS A 553 6.60 -18.20 -34.05
CA CYS A 553 6.96 -18.80 -35.34
C CYS A 553 8.39 -18.44 -35.80
N MET A 554 9.00 -17.42 -35.20
CA MET A 554 10.40 -17.02 -35.49
C MET A 554 11.41 -17.77 -34.60
N LEU A 555 10.94 -18.52 -33.61
CA LEU A 555 11.77 -19.31 -32.69
C LEU A 555 11.85 -20.76 -33.16
N GLU A 556 12.94 -21.44 -32.80
CA GLU A 556 13.02 -22.90 -32.93
C GLU A 556 11.96 -23.57 -32.06
N GLU A 557 11.31 -24.63 -32.57
CA GLU A 557 10.20 -25.28 -31.88
C GLU A 557 10.59 -25.85 -30.51
N GLY A 558 11.84 -26.29 -30.34
CA GLY A 558 12.37 -26.75 -29.05
C GLY A 558 12.43 -25.63 -28.00
N ILE A 559 12.87 -24.43 -28.39
CA ILE A 559 12.98 -23.25 -27.53
C ILE A 559 11.58 -22.76 -27.13
N LYS A 560 10.69 -22.63 -28.12
CA LYS A 560 9.30 -22.25 -27.90
C LYS A 560 8.62 -23.22 -26.92
N LYS A 561 8.75 -24.53 -27.15
CA LYS A 561 8.19 -25.55 -26.27
C LYS A 561 8.76 -25.47 -24.85
N HIS A 562 10.06 -25.27 -24.71
CA HIS A 562 10.69 -25.12 -23.40
C HIS A 562 10.05 -24.02 -22.55
N TYR A 563 9.84 -22.82 -23.10
CA TYR A 563 9.22 -21.72 -22.37
C TYR A 563 7.72 -21.92 -22.10
N LEU A 564 7.02 -22.63 -22.99
CA LEU A 564 5.64 -23.06 -22.72
C LEU A 564 5.59 -24.05 -21.56
N ASP A 565 6.48 -25.04 -21.54
CA ASP A 565 6.56 -26.06 -20.51
C ASP A 565 6.94 -25.48 -19.14
N LEU A 566 7.84 -24.49 -19.10
CA LEU A 566 8.17 -23.74 -17.88
C LEU A 566 6.96 -23.00 -17.27
N ASN A 567 5.95 -22.66 -18.07
CA ASN A 567 4.75 -21.96 -17.58
C ASN A 567 3.69 -22.92 -17.03
N ASN A 568 3.70 -24.20 -17.41
CA ASN A 568 2.68 -25.18 -17.04
C ASN A 568 2.42 -25.27 -15.52
N PRO A 569 3.44 -25.28 -14.63
CA PRO A 569 3.21 -25.32 -13.19
C PRO A 569 2.39 -24.11 -12.68
N TYR A 570 2.59 -22.93 -13.25
CA TYR A 570 1.84 -21.73 -12.87
C TYR A 570 0.37 -21.81 -13.31
N LEU A 571 0.12 -22.34 -14.52
CA LEU A 571 -1.23 -22.56 -15.02
C LEU A 571 -1.99 -23.59 -14.17
N GLN A 572 -1.31 -24.65 -13.76
CA GLN A 572 -1.89 -25.67 -12.88
C GLN A 572 -2.28 -25.06 -11.52
N ILE A 573 -1.37 -24.32 -10.88
CA ILE A 573 -1.64 -23.62 -9.61
C ILE A 573 -2.86 -22.68 -9.74
N ASN A 574 -2.96 -21.94 -10.83
CA ASN A 574 -4.11 -21.05 -11.07
C ASN A 574 -5.41 -21.85 -11.19
N SER A 575 -5.41 -22.96 -11.92
CA SER A 575 -6.60 -23.82 -12.07
C SER A 575 -7.05 -24.45 -10.76
N GLU A 576 -6.11 -24.89 -9.92
CA GLU A 576 -6.38 -25.45 -8.59
C GLU A 576 -6.96 -24.38 -7.65
N ASN A 577 -6.43 -23.16 -7.68
CA ASN A 577 -6.98 -22.05 -6.89
C ASN A 577 -8.42 -21.71 -7.31
N LEU A 578 -8.72 -21.73 -8.61
CA LEU A 578 -10.06 -21.48 -9.13
C LEU A 578 -11.05 -22.56 -8.71
N GLN A 579 -10.63 -23.83 -8.69
CA GLN A 579 -11.46 -24.96 -8.25
C GLN A 579 -11.76 -24.95 -6.75
N ASN A 580 -10.87 -24.38 -5.93
CA ASN A 580 -11.02 -24.31 -4.47
C ASN A 580 -11.94 -23.16 -3.98
N CYS A 581 -12.87 -22.67 -4.81
CA CYS A 581 -13.82 -21.59 -4.50
C CYS A 581 -13.16 -20.25 -4.06
N SER A 582 -12.01 -19.88 -4.61
CA SER A 582 -11.59 -18.47 -4.51
C SER A 582 -12.45 -17.62 -5.44
N GLU A 583 -13.18 -16.63 -4.92
CA GLU A 583 -13.95 -15.70 -5.75
C GLU A 583 -12.99 -14.95 -6.72
N ASP A 584 -13.15 -15.19 -8.02
CA ASP A 584 -12.33 -14.57 -9.05
C ASP A 584 -12.91 -13.23 -9.47
N TYR A 585 -12.70 -12.19 -8.65
CA TYR A 585 -13.24 -10.84 -8.88
C TYR A 585 -12.82 -10.25 -10.23
N LEU A 586 -11.62 -10.59 -10.73
CA LEU A 586 -11.15 -10.08 -12.01
C LEU A 586 -11.98 -10.62 -13.19
N SER A 587 -12.55 -11.82 -13.05
CA SER A 587 -13.44 -12.40 -14.07
C SER A 587 -14.80 -11.70 -14.16
N MET A 588 -15.20 -10.95 -13.12
CA MET A 588 -16.47 -10.21 -13.08
C MET A 588 -16.39 -8.88 -13.85
N LEU A 589 -15.19 -8.44 -14.22
CA LEU A 589 -14.95 -7.18 -14.90
C LEU A 589 -15.03 -7.33 -16.42
N SER A 590 -15.50 -6.28 -17.08
CA SER A 590 -15.51 -6.22 -18.53
C SER A 590 -14.09 -6.20 -19.10
N SER A 591 -13.94 -6.76 -20.30
CA SER A 591 -12.67 -6.67 -21.03
C SER A 591 -12.30 -5.20 -21.27
N PRO A 592 -11.07 -4.75 -20.93
CA PRO A 592 -10.64 -3.38 -21.13
C PRO A 592 -10.25 -3.10 -22.60
N ASP A 593 -11.01 -3.68 -23.52
CA ASP A 593 -10.78 -3.59 -24.96
C ASP A 593 -11.35 -2.27 -25.47
N PHE A 594 -10.70 -1.71 -26.49
CA PHE A 594 -11.02 -0.38 -27.01
C PHE A 594 -12.49 -0.24 -27.46
N SER A 595 -13.10 -1.31 -27.98
CA SER A 595 -14.52 -1.33 -28.38
C SER A 595 -15.49 -1.09 -27.23
N ASN A 596 -15.18 -1.60 -26.03
CA ASN A 596 -16.04 -1.48 -24.85
C ASN A 596 -15.99 -0.06 -24.27
N LEU A 597 -14.83 0.57 -24.36
CA LEU A 597 -14.60 1.95 -23.90
C LEU A 597 -15.15 3.01 -24.86
N SER A 598 -15.28 2.67 -26.15
CA SER A 598 -15.78 3.58 -27.21
C SER A 598 -17.31 3.65 -27.31
N SER A 599 -18.05 2.92 -26.47
CA SER A 599 -19.52 2.92 -26.48
C SER A 599 -20.08 4.22 -25.86
N PRO A 600 -21.17 4.81 -26.38
CA PRO A 600 -21.70 6.11 -25.93
C PRO A 600 -22.04 6.21 -24.44
N ASN A 601 -22.23 5.07 -23.75
CA ASN A 601 -22.55 5.03 -22.33
C ASN A 601 -21.36 5.38 -21.42
N HIS A 602 -20.11 5.26 -21.89
CA HIS A 602 -18.93 5.53 -21.07
C HIS A 602 -18.71 7.04 -20.87
N TYR A 603 -19.07 7.87 -21.87
CA TYR A 603 -18.98 9.33 -21.79
C TYR A 603 -20.18 10.01 -21.08
N ILE A 604 -21.30 9.31 -20.88
CA ILE A 604 -22.53 9.90 -20.31
C ILE A 604 -22.57 9.82 -18.77
N ASN A 605 -21.78 8.95 -18.14
CA ASN A 605 -21.80 8.78 -16.69
C ASN A 605 -20.95 9.79 -15.90
N GLU A 606 -20.14 10.64 -16.54
CA GLU A 606 -19.32 11.65 -15.85
C GLU A 606 -20.02 13.00 -15.61
N LEU A 607 -21.18 13.28 -16.23
CA LEU A 607 -21.93 14.51 -15.96
C LEU A 607 -23.00 14.39 -14.85
N ASN A 608 -23.12 13.23 -14.19
CA ASN A 608 -24.16 12.99 -13.17
C ASN A 608 -23.65 12.66 -11.76
N ARG A 609 -22.45 13.11 -11.38
CA ARG A 609 -22.07 13.20 -9.95
C ARG A 609 -21.92 14.65 -9.53
N THR A 610 -23.01 15.24 -9.03
CA THR A 610 -22.94 16.45 -8.19
C THR A 610 -23.10 16.10 -6.71
N PRO A 611 -22.48 16.89 -5.82
CA PRO A 611 -22.19 16.50 -4.44
C PRO A 611 -23.37 16.76 -3.48
N GLY A 612 -23.67 15.78 -2.63
CA GLY A 612 -24.38 15.96 -1.36
C GLY A 612 -25.90 16.15 -1.45
N TYR A 613 -26.62 15.35 -0.69
CA TYR A 613 -28.06 15.47 -0.40
C TYR A 613 -28.55 16.93 -0.25
N LEU A 614 -29.44 17.38 -1.15
CA LEU A 614 -30.76 17.99 -0.92
C LEU A 614 -31.25 18.68 -2.22
N SER A 615 -32.52 18.50 -2.55
CA SER A 615 -33.16 18.92 -3.80
C SER A 615 -33.39 20.44 -3.91
N MET A 616 -33.27 21.00 -5.12
CA MET A 616 -34.39 21.57 -5.90
C MET A 616 -33.93 22.34 -7.16
N ASN A 617 -34.69 22.08 -8.23
CA ASN A 617 -35.06 22.89 -9.40
C ASN A 617 -34.05 23.21 -10.52
N SER A 618 -34.44 22.66 -11.68
CA SER A 618 -34.01 22.87 -13.06
C SER A 618 -34.33 24.25 -13.62
N VAL A 619 -33.41 24.82 -14.39
CA VAL A 619 -33.71 25.63 -15.59
C VAL A 619 -32.64 25.31 -16.63
N GLY A 620 -33.06 24.73 -17.76
CA GLY A 620 -32.16 24.30 -18.83
C GLY A 620 -31.81 25.40 -19.82
N LEU A 621 -30.82 25.15 -20.69
CA LEU A 621 -30.76 25.77 -22.01
C LEU A 621 -29.75 25.02 -22.93
N ALA A 622 -30.33 24.50 -24.02
CA ALA A 622 -29.84 24.33 -25.39
C ALA A 622 -28.34 24.10 -25.71
N THR A 623 -28.11 23.04 -26.50
CA THR A 623 -26.95 22.83 -27.38
C THR A 623 -26.80 23.94 -28.42
N PRO A 624 -25.56 24.19 -28.91
CA PRO A 624 -25.35 24.03 -30.35
C PRO A 624 -23.99 23.42 -30.75
N LYS A 625 -23.92 23.10 -32.05
CA LYS A 625 -22.89 22.38 -32.82
C LYS A 625 -21.54 23.13 -32.96
N LYS A 626 -20.48 22.32 -33.14
CA LYS A 626 -19.11 22.56 -33.66
C LYS A 626 -18.78 23.90 -34.34
N SER A 627 -17.57 24.38 -34.08
CA SER A 627 -16.64 24.93 -35.09
C SER A 627 -15.19 24.58 -34.74
N GLU A 628 -14.39 24.41 -35.79
CA GLU A 628 -12.95 24.11 -35.81
C GLU A 628 -12.09 25.24 -35.23
N GLY A 629 -10.91 24.85 -34.72
CA GLY A 629 -9.76 25.74 -34.52
C GLY A 629 -9.66 26.32 -33.12
N ASP A 630 -9.00 25.60 -32.21
CA ASP A 630 -8.26 26.23 -31.12
C ASP A 630 -7.01 25.41 -30.79
N ILE A 631 -5.88 26.11 -30.88
CA ILE A 631 -4.51 25.64 -30.60
C ILE A 631 -4.36 25.57 -29.09
N PHE A 632 -4.03 24.40 -28.55
CA PHE A 632 -3.70 24.24 -27.14
C PHE A 632 -2.29 24.79 -26.91
N THR A 633 -2.18 25.89 -26.16
CA THR A 633 -0.88 26.44 -25.75
C THR A 633 -0.46 25.82 -24.43
N PHE A 634 0.71 25.19 -24.40
CA PHE A 634 1.40 24.78 -23.18
C PHE A 634 2.09 26.01 -22.56
N ASP A 635 1.38 26.75 -21.71
CA ASP A 635 1.96 27.90 -21.04
C ASP A 635 2.71 27.45 -19.77
N ASN A 636 4.04 27.38 -19.91
CA ASN A 636 4.96 26.95 -18.87
C ASN A 636 5.77 28.16 -18.39
N ASN A 637 5.09 29.21 -17.90
CA ASN A 637 5.73 30.35 -17.24
C ASN A 637 4.73 31.16 -16.40
N ARG A 638 4.72 30.92 -15.08
CA ARG A 638 4.38 31.99 -14.12
C ARG A 638 4.98 31.70 -12.74
N ILE A 639 6.19 32.21 -12.54
CA ILE A 639 6.76 32.46 -11.22
C ILE A 639 6.80 33.99 -11.02
N GLU A 640 6.41 34.39 -9.81
CA GLU A 640 6.62 35.66 -9.12
C GLU A 640 5.68 36.86 -9.34
N ARG A 641 5.44 37.54 -8.20
CA ARG A 641 4.55 38.70 -7.90
C ARG A 641 3.11 38.29 -7.54
N ASN A 642 2.54 38.58 -6.37
CA ASN A 642 2.86 39.48 -5.27
C ASN A 642 2.25 38.94 -3.95
N LYS A 643 3.00 39.06 -2.85
CA LYS A 643 2.44 39.19 -1.51
C LYS A 643 1.86 40.60 -1.33
N SER A 644 1.01 40.73 -0.30
CA SER A 644 0.44 41.93 0.34
C SER A 644 -0.73 42.64 -0.37
N ASN A 645 -1.93 42.50 0.19
CA ASN A 645 -2.59 43.61 0.88
C ASN A 645 -3.64 43.10 1.88
N GLU A 646 -3.40 43.43 3.15
CA GLU A 646 -4.37 43.42 4.25
C GLU A 646 -5.25 44.68 4.18
N GLY A 647 -6.50 44.55 4.62
CA GLY A 647 -7.39 45.66 4.93
C GLY A 647 -7.30 46.03 6.42
N SER A 648 -7.06 47.31 6.65
CA SER A 648 -7.04 48.22 7.84
C SER A 648 -8.10 47.98 8.97
N PRO A 649 -8.17 48.75 10.09
CA PRO A 649 -7.53 50.06 10.38
C PRO A 649 -7.09 50.37 11.84
N ALA A 650 -6.48 51.56 11.99
CA ALA A 650 -6.26 52.45 13.18
C ALA A 650 -4.77 52.81 13.28
N GLU A 651 -4.31 54.04 13.48
CA GLU A 651 -4.90 55.32 13.86
C GLU A 651 -3.84 56.42 13.63
N LEU A 652 -4.30 57.66 13.45
CA LEU A 652 -3.62 58.94 13.75
C LEU A 652 -2.43 59.44 12.87
N ALA A 653 -2.71 60.59 12.25
CA ALA A 653 -1.83 61.52 11.52
C ALA A 653 -0.94 62.36 12.47
N PRO A 654 -0.30 63.46 12.03
CA PRO A 654 0.32 63.82 10.75
C PRO A 654 1.80 64.26 10.97
N ILE A 655 2.48 64.76 9.92
CA ILE A 655 3.13 66.10 9.88
C ILE A 655 4.28 66.16 8.85
N LEU A 656 4.15 67.15 7.94
CA LEU A 656 5.17 67.89 7.16
C LEU A 656 6.05 67.11 6.17
N GLU A 657 6.51 67.64 5.05
CA GLU A 657 6.25 68.81 4.18
C GLU A 657 7.34 68.71 3.10
N THR A 658 7.16 69.41 1.98
CA THR A 658 8.22 69.81 1.02
C THR A 658 8.89 68.70 0.19
N ASN A 659 9.29 68.92 -1.06
CA ASN A 659 8.97 69.83 -2.16
C ASN A 659 9.83 69.35 -3.33
N ALA A 660 9.54 69.90 -4.52
CA ALA A 660 10.45 70.07 -5.65
C ALA A 660 10.71 68.80 -6.50
N LYS A 661 10.14 68.75 -7.72
CA LYS A 661 10.71 69.32 -8.97
C LYS A 661 11.92 68.46 -9.43
N SER A 662 12.06 68.05 -10.68
CA SER A 662 11.58 68.63 -11.94
C SER A 662 12.17 67.81 -13.10
N LEU A 663 11.40 67.76 -14.21
CA LEU A 663 11.81 67.93 -15.60
C LEU A 663 12.68 66.80 -16.22
N GLU A 664 12.14 66.13 -17.25
CA GLU A 664 12.42 66.35 -18.70
C GLU A 664 13.61 65.46 -19.12
N GLU A 665 13.72 64.87 -20.31
CA GLU A 665 12.98 64.94 -21.57
C GLU A 665 13.51 63.76 -22.42
N SER A 666 12.60 63.16 -23.19
CA SER A 666 12.71 62.93 -24.64
C SER A 666 13.85 62.06 -25.22
N GLU A 667 13.45 61.08 -26.03
CA GLU A 667 13.80 60.93 -27.47
C GLU A 667 14.91 59.88 -27.63
N GLU A 668 14.98 59.00 -28.62
CA GLU A 668 14.17 58.65 -29.79
C GLU A 668 14.78 57.32 -30.33
N VAL A 669 13.97 56.55 -31.07
CA VAL A 669 14.33 55.78 -32.30
C VAL A 669 15.57 54.86 -32.22
N SER A 670 15.47 53.54 -32.36
CA SER A 670 14.91 52.75 -33.47
C SER A 670 14.83 51.28 -33.09
#